data_AF-A0A9R1V6X2-F1
#
_entry.id   AF-A0A9R1V6X2-F1
#
_cell.length_a   1.000
_cell.length_b   1.000
_cell.length_c   1.000
_cell.angle_alpha   90.00
_cell.angle_beta   90.00
_cell.angle_gamma   90.00
#
_symmetry.space_group_name_H-M   'P 1'
#
loop_
_entity.id
_entity.type
_entity.pdbx_description
1 polymer ?
#
loop_
_entity_poly.entity_id
_entity_poly.type
_entity_poly.pdbx_seq_one_letter_code
_entity_poly.pdbx_strand_id
1 'polypeptide(L)'
;MFAFYSVFLSSNCHVVCFRSRCSFFILCSLRLNLVMYGPRKRLCHHGGPSAVAGDAASTSAVPYVQVAHAARRGRRPGRVRLMPVLPQYVDLGDSRCVCESMKLSTRNHLRYSRCCRSGEVVLPYPSTFPPKYMSLFRNNSFLRDIRAYNSMFTMTSFGATVDDGLNNGRGPYVFKVSGQISHRIGSLCPDVVKGPRYLQLYLFDTANEVQNRLKSLKTPQKNLLDEGVVRFLVSFLSDNNEYVRTFKTAKQFVDEMNIPSYSVHLFNDIADRRYDLPTPGSLGCIVIGDASAGDRYDIVIHSNTGRPQRISKLHPTYMPLHYPLLFPYGEPGWCPTMRLGNRTDVGAKNLTVNMYYAYHLHGRQYIWSAILNSSRLFQRYLVDAFTCIEDSRLQFYATHQETLRSEYVGSLYDALSKVPISWKTCLLPASFTGGPRYMYSHYQDALAICRVHGNPQYFITFTCNVKWPEITRYMDMHDQRDPQSRADIIARVFKLKVQSFINYLKQDKPFGEIDAYLYTIEFQKRGLPHCHTLIWVNAKYNIKTPEEVDAFITAELPDPLLEPQLHATITTCMIHVPCGLLNERAPLQQTFPKAIPRRYSYTRYKHGPDAQHTTSCGTIIHNGYVVPYNKKLCSRFEAHINVEYCGWNMMIKYLFKYISKGIDRVRYVIQKDVGVNDVGPSNTINEQPDVMCQEKQRIDEIKTYLDGRYICPHEAAWRIFDFPIHHRNPAVQILSVHEENSQSILFKEDTTIIQVLCNPSATRTTLLAWFESNAKDPTGHQHTYIEYPKYYKWDGPSKSWDRRAAVSSNMVGRLVFVHPSSGELFYLRLLLCHQKGCTSFEDLRTVSGYVHPTYRSACNALGIIGDDIELLVAFNDASTWATPFQLRLFFCSLLLFSEVTDPNLLWQKVYEKMSDDYIYRLNSTLPDKAFYATDDVVRQQLLHDLKDMLSSSVPTRSLAYFNLPMPSPVMHIILQNRLLLEEMTYDKRVLADQHAQLLPQLNTQQMAIYRNVVSCIEANKQILMFVYGHGGTGKAFLWTTILSFFRSLGKVVLAVAASGIASLLLPSGTTAHSRFKIPIDLASNRSCDIKKKDINSESYETYITHHMG
;
A
#
# COMPACT_ATOMS: atom_id res chain seq x y z
N MET A 1 6.32 20.83 -1.58
CA MET A 1 5.10 19.98 -1.60
C MET A 1 4.91 19.15 -2.89
N PHE A 2 5.37 19.61 -4.07
CA PHE A 2 4.94 19.07 -5.37
C PHE A 2 5.15 17.57 -5.65
N ALA A 3 6.16 16.92 -5.03
CA ALA A 3 6.32 15.46 -5.15
C ALA A 3 5.19 14.63 -4.50
N PHE A 4 4.19 15.24 -3.85
CA PHE A 4 3.05 14.56 -3.23
C PHE A 4 1.86 14.34 -4.17
N TYR A 5 1.74 15.08 -5.28
CA TYR A 5 0.49 15.14 -6.06
C TYR A 5 0.40 14.15 -7.24
N SER A 6 1.44 14.09 -8.08
CA SER A 6 1.45 13.33 -9.35
C SER A 6 1.14 11.82 -9.23
N VAL A 7 1.35 11.19 -8.07
CA VAL A 7 1.18 9.73 -7.89
C VAL A 7 -0.28 9.34 -7.59
N PHE A 8 -1.14 10.27 -7.16
CA PHE A 8 -2.47 9.93 -6.66
C PHE A 8 -3.49 9.64 -7.78
N LEU A 9 -3.38 10.31 -8.93
CA LEU A 9 -4.33 10.15 -10.04
C LEU A 9 -4.13 8.87 -10.87
N SER A 10 -2.91 8.36 -10.97
CA SER A 10 -2.62 7.05 -11.63
C SER A 10 -3.06 5.84 -10.81
N SER A 11 -3.64 6.04 -9.63
CA SER A 11 -4.17 4.96 -8.78
C SER A 11 -5.58 4.51 -9.18
N ASN A 12 -6.35 5.32 -9.92
CA ASN A 12 -7.76 5.06 -10.24
C ASN A 12 -8.05 4.73 -11.72
N CYS A 13 -7.09 4.89 -12.63
CA CYS A 13 -7.20 4.43 -14.02
C CYS A 13 -5.95 3.64 -14.44
N HIS A 14 -6.16 2.38 -14.87
CA HIS A 14 -5.19 1.45 -15.45
C HIS A 14 -3.90 1.13 -14.65
N VAL A 15 -3.94 0.02 -13.90
CA VAL A 15 -2.81 -0.54 -13.13
C VAL A 15 -1.78 -1.24 -14.04
N VAL A 16 -0.99 -0.47 -14.79
CA VAL A 16 0.14 -0.95 -15.62
C VAL A 16 1.44 -1.04 -14.80
N CYS A 17 2.35 -1.93 -15.21
CA CYS A 17 3.51 -2.35 -14.44
C CYS A 17 4.65 -1.31 -14.38
N PHE A 18 4.84 -0.66 -13.23
CA PHE A 18 6.04 0.13 -12.94
C PHE A 18 7.05 -0.63 -12.06
N ARG A 19 7.98 -1.35 -12.68
CA ARG A 19 9.12 -2.00 -11.98
C ARG A 19 10.51 -1.68 -12.53
N SER A 20 10.63 -0.90 -13.61
CA SER A 20 11.93 -0.62 -14.27
C SER A 20 12.22 0.85 -14.63
N ARG A 21 11.32 1.81 -14.37
CA ARG A 21 11.51 3.24 -14.73
C ARG A 21 11.70 4.22 -13.55
N CYS A 22 11.92 3.74 -12.33
CA CYS A 22 12.12 4.63 -11.16
C CYS A 22 13.46 5.37 -11.15
N SER A 23 14.49 4.91 -11.88
CA SER A 23 15.82 5.54 -11.86
C SER A 23 15.84 6.98 -12.40
N PHE A 24 14.87 7.34 -13.27
CA PHE A 24 14.88 8.63 -13.96
C PHE A 24 14.26 9.78 -13.13
N PHE A 25 13.22 9.50 -12.35
CA PHE A 25 12.59 10.51 -11.47
C PHE A 25 13.41 10.86 -10.22
N ILE A 26 14.33 9.97 -9.82
CA ILE A 26 15.11 10.12 -8.58
C ILE A 26 16.28 11.10 -8.74
N LEU A 27 16.88 11.20 -9.94
CA LEU A 27 18.00 12.12 -10.22
C LEU A 27 17.59 13.60 -10.18
N CYS A 28 16.35 13.92 -10.53
CA CYS A 28 15.82 15.29 -10.57
C CYS A 28 15.67 15.93 -9.17
N SER A 29 15.48 15.14 -8.11
CA SER A 29 15.24 15.64 -6.75
C SER A 29 16.51 16.04 -5.96
N LEU A 30 17.68 16.12 -6.61
CA LEU A 30 18.98 16.15 -5.92
C LEU A 30 19.48 17.51 -5.41
N ARG A 31 18.86 18.66 -5.74
CA ARG A 31 19.46 19.99 -5.41
C ARG A 31 18.56 21.12 -4.89
N LEU A 32 17.24 20.98 -4.81
CA LEU A 32 16.33 22.07 -4.38
C LEU A 32 16.07 22.12 -2.85
N ASN A 33 17.11 22.40 -2.05
CA ASN A 33 16.96 22.75 -0.62
C ASN A 33 18.16 23.58 -0.09
N LEU A 34 18.17 24.87 -0.40
CA LEU A 34 18.92 25.90 0.32
C LEU A 34 18.03 27.14 0.45
N VAL A 35 18.23 27.89 1.55
CA VAL A 35 17.49 29.11 1.95
C VAL A 35 16.07 28.89 2.54
N MET A 36 16.02 28.89 3.88
CA MET A 36 14.88 29.39 4.65
C MET A 36 15.43 30.36 5.70
N TYR A 37 15.13 31.66 5.57
CA TYR A 37 15.62 32.70 6.47
C TYR A 37 14.78 32.79 7.75
N GLY A 38 15.45 32.84 8.91
CA GLY A 38 14.86 33.31 10.16
C GLY A 38 15.00 34.84 10.32
N PRO A 39 14.18 35.50 11.16
CA PRO A 39 14.19 36.95 11.30
C PRO A 39 15.47 37.45 12.01
N ARG A 40 16.16 38.41 11.38
CA ARG A 40 17.34 39.09 11.96
C ARG A 40 16.92 40.03 13.10
N LYS A 41 17.28 39.71 14.35
CA LYS A 41 17.35 40.72 15.43
C LYS A 41 18.71 41.41 15.41
N ARG A 42 18.71 42.75 15.39
CA ARG A 42 19.88 43.58 15.75
C ARG A 42 20.06 43.56 17.27
N LEU A 43 21.30 43.61 17.75
CA LEU A 43 21.67 44.17 19.06
C LEU A 43 23.18 44.50 19.08
N CYS A 44 23.56 45.50 19.87
CA CYS A 44 24.83 46.24 19.72
C CYS A 44 25.97 45.75 20.63
N HIS A 45 27.16 46.35 20.45
CA HIS A 45 28.36 46.14 21.25
C HIS A 45 28.19 46.44 22.74
N HIS A 46 28.81 45.61 23.59
CA HIS A 46 29.84 45.90 24.62
C HIS A 46 30.12 44.55 25.34
N GLY A 47 31.26 44.27 25.98
CA GLY A 47 32.48 45.07 26.18
C GLY A 47 33.12 44.73 27.53
N GLY A 48 34.15 43.87 27.53
CA GLY A 48 35.08 43.71 28.67
C GLY A 48 34.74 42.65 29.74
N PRO A 49 35.72 42.27 30.61
CA PRO A 49 35.67 40.98 31.31
C PRO A 49 35.95 41.03 32.84
N SER A 50 35.92 39.83 33.44
CA SER A 50 36.81 39.36 34.52
C SER A 50 36.49 39.65 36.01
N ALA A 51 36.62 38.57 36.80
CA ALA A 51 37.54 38.42 37.95
C ALA A 51 36.98 38.27 39.40
N VAL A 52 37.55 37.25 40.09
CA VAL A 52 38.01 37.24 41.52
C VAL A 52 37.00 36.96 42.67
N ALA A 53 37.02 35.68 43.10
CA ALA A 53 37.44 35.14 44.42
C ALA A 53 36.66 35.38 45.75
N GLY A 54 37.04 34.58 46.76
CA GLY A 54 36.50 34.49 48.13
C GLY A 54 35.83 33.10 48.37
N ASP A 55 36.53 32.05 48.82
CA ASP A 55 37.01 31.75 50.20
C ASP A 55 35.89 31.57 51.25
N ALA A 56 35.96 30.66 52.24
CA ALA A 56 36.75 29.43 52.45
C ALA A 56 36.21 28.71 53.72
N ALA A 57 36.40 27.37 53.83
CA ALA A 57 36.38 26.57 55.08
C ALA A 57 35.08 26.60 55.95
N SER A 58 34.70 25.63 56.80
CA SER A 58 35.11 24.26 57.19
C SER A 58 33.84 23.59 57.81
N THR A 59 33.75 22.41 58.43
CA THR A 59 34.69 21.40 58.99
C THR A 59 34.28 19.97 58.57
N SER A 60 34.90 18.94 59.17
CA SER A 60 34.73 17.52 58.86
C SER A 60 34.77 16.62 60.11
N ALA A 61 34.14 15.45 60.06
CA ALA A 61 34.63 14.15 60.55
C ALA A 61 33.66 13.06 60.02
N VAL A 62 33.99 11.79 59.76
CA VAL A 62 34.96 10.81 60.32
C VAL A 62 35.39 9.86 59.17
N PRO A 63 36.68 9.49 58.97
CA PRO A 63 37.15 8.16 59.43
C PRO A 63 38.66 8.00 59.79
N TYR A 64 38.97 6.91 60.49
CA TYR A 64 40.28 6.28 60.74
C TYR A 64 40.06 4.75 60.52
N VAL A 65 41.02 3.87 60.23
CA VAL A 65 42.40 3.69 60.75
C VAL A 65 43.36 3.19 59.63
N GLN A 66 44.66 3.43 59.83
CA GLN A 66 45.79 3.10 58.93
C GLN A 66 46.33 1.66 59.12
N VAL A 67 47.03 1.12 58.12
CA VAL A 67 48.39 0.54 58.27
C VAL A 67 49.23 0.91 57.03
N ALA A 68 50.53 1.17 57.20
CA ALA A 68 51.43 1.71 56.17
C ALA A 68 52.48 0.70 55.68
N HIS A 69 53.09 0.96 54.50
CA HIS A 69 54.55 0.92 54.32
C HIS A 69 55.00 1.60 53.01
N ALA A 70 56.31 1.81 52.83
CA ALA A 70 56.85 2.95 52.10
C ALA A 70 57.32 2.71 50.64
N ALA A 71 57.08 3.75 49.83
CA ALA A 71 57.82 4.24 48.66
C ALA A 71 58.84 3.34 47.90
N ARG A 72 58.57 3.14 46.60
CA ARG A 72 59.59 3.20 45.53
C ARG A 72 59.04 3.94 44.29
N ARG A 73 59.87 4.79 43.67
CA ARG A 73 59.52 5.56 42.46
C ARG A 73 59.55 4.65 41.22
N GLY A 74 58.56 4.76 40.32
CA GLY A 74 58.68 4.13 38.99
C GLY A 74 57.41 4.12 38.13
N ARG A 75 57.40 4.95 37.06
CA ARG A 75 56.55 4.91 35.84
C ARG A 75 55.02 4.96 36.00
N ARG A 76 54.39 5.86 35.24
CA ARG A 76 52.93 5.92 35.04
C ARG A 76 52.45 4.67 34.30
N PRO A 77 51.46 3.90 34.80
CA PRO A 77 50.68 3.00 33.95
C PRO A 77 49.75 3.83 33.05
N GLY A 78 49.59 3.40 31.80
CA GLY A 78 48.65 4.02 30.87
C GLY A 78 47.21 3.93 31.36
N ARG A 79 46.39 4.93 31.00
CA ARG A 79 44.97 4.99 31.34
C ARG A 79 44.23 3.86 30.61
N VAL A 80 44.07 2.71 31.27
CA VAL A 80 43.30 1.58 30.71
C VAL A 80 41.87 2.07 30.47
N ARG A 81 41.49 2.14 29.20
CA ARG A 81 40.17 2.57 28.77
C ARG A 81 39.23 1.40 29.01
N LEU A 82 38.58 1.35 30.18
CA LEU A 82 37.52 0.39 30.48
C LEU A 82 36.51 0.41 29.32
N MET A 83 36.41 -0.70 28.59
CA MET A 83 35.43 -0.83 27.52
C MET A 83 34.02 -0.79 28.13
N PRO A 84 33.06 -0.09 27.50
CA PRO A 84 31.70 -0.03 28.01
C PRO A 84 31.09 -1.43 27.94
N VAL A 85 30.78 -2.00 29.12
CA VAL A 85 30.16 -3.32 29.25
C VAL A 85 28.85 -3.35 28.47
N LEU A 86 28.70 -4.32 27.57
CA LEU A 86 27.46 -4.51 26.82
C LEU A 86 26.34 -4.96 27.76
N PRO A 87 25.09 -4.52 27.52
CA PRO A 87 23.95 -4.96 28.34
C PRO A 87 23.74 -6.46 28.18
N GLN A 88 23.61 -7.17 29.30
CA GLN A 88 23.25 -8.58 29.30
C GLN A 88 21.81 -8.79 28.82
N TYR A 89 21.51 -10.02 28.39
CA TYR A 89 20.16 -10.43 28.03
C TYR A 89 19.18 -10.24 29.20
N VAL A 90 18.01 -9.66 28.91
CA VAL A 90 16.94 -9.52 29.90
C VAL A 90 15.89 -10.60 29.70
N ASP A 91 16.01 -11.64 30.53
CA ASP A 91 14.97 -12.65 30.74
C ASP A 91 13.75 -11.99 31.40
N LEU A 92 12.58 -12.14 30.78
CA LEU A 92 11.32 -11.59 31.28
C LEU A 92 10.61 -12.53 32.28
N GLY A 93 11.29 -13.60 32.69
CA GLY A 93 10.75 -14.65 33.55
C GLY A 93 9.91 -15.64 32.75
N ASP A 94 9.41 -16.66 33.43
CA ASP A 94 8.68 -17.71 32.73
C ASP A 94 7.31 -17.26 32.23
N SER A 95 6.95 -17.79 31.06
CA SER A 95 5.59 -17.81 30.50
C SER A 95 4.58 -18.61 31.35
N ARG A 96 4.85 -18.83 32.66
CA ARG A 96 3.98 -19.44 33.70
C ARG A 96 2.69 -18.65 33.98
N CYS A 97 2.41 -17.60 33.20
CA CYS A 97 1.19 -16.79 33.23
C CYS A 97 -0.04 -17.57 32.76
N VAL A 98 -0.35 -18.63 33.50
CA VAL A 98 -1.54 -19.44 33.40
C VAL A 98 -2.66 -18.71 34.13
N CYS A 99 -3.88 -18.72 33.61
CA CYS A 99 -4.96 -17.94 34.21
C CYS A 99 -5.48 -18.58 35.51
N GLU A 100 -4.97 -18.11 36.64
CA GLU A 100 -5.54 -18.29 37.97
C GLU A 100 -6.87 -17.50 38.06
N SER A 101 -7.96 -18.16 38.41
CA SER A 101 -9.32 -17.60 38.39
C SER A 101 -9.67 -16.69 39.59
N MET A 102 -8.68 -16.19 40.35
CA MET A 102 -8.92 -15.53 41.64
C MET A 102 -8.22 -14.17 41.83
N LYS A 103 -8.92 -13.30 42.57
CA LYS A 103 -8.70 -11.84 42.66
C LYS A 103 -7.50 -11.36 43.51
N LEU A 104 -6.69 -12.25 44.08
CA LEU A 104 -5.65 -11.87 45.06
C LEU A 104 -4.30 -11.58 44.39
N SER A 105 -3.93 -10.30 44.28
CA SER A 105 -2.67 -9.84 43.68
C SER A 105 -1.49 -9.94 44.64
N THR A 106 -0.34 -10.41 44.15
CA THR A 106 0.98 -10.18 44.76
C THR A 106 1.94 -9.59 43.71
N ARG A 107 2.92 -8.79 44.15
CA ARG A 107 3.73 -7.92 43.28
C ARG A 107 4.72 -8.65 42.34
N ASN A 108 4.94 -9.96 42.50
CA ASN A 108 6.08 -10.66 41.89
C ASN A 108 5.72 -11.58 40.70
N HIS A 109 4.47 -11.58 40.22
CA HIS A 109 4.05 -12.39 39.07
C HIS A 109 3.32 -11.57 38.00
N LEU A 110 3.80 -11.64 36.76
CA LEU A 110 3.07 -11.18 35.58
C LEU A 110 1.73 -11.94 35.51
N ARG A 111 0.61 -11.21 35.50
CA ARG A 111 -0.73 -11.81 35.36
C ARG A 111 -1.36 -11.45 34.03
N TYR A 112 -1.77 -12.49 33.29
CA TYR A 112 -2.44 -12.32 32.01
C TYR A 112 -3.96 -12.45 32.15
N SER A 113 -4.62 -11.35 32.54
CA SER A 113 -6.07 -11.35 32.82
C SER A 113 -6.97 -11.14 31.59
N ARG A 114 -6.42 -10.82 30.40
CA ARG A 114 -7.23 -10.55 29.19
C ARG A 114 -8.09 -11.74 28.73
N CYS A 115 -7.63 -12.96 28.98
CA CYS A 115 -8.29 -14.19 28.55
C CYS A 115 -9.63 -14.46 29.26
N CYS A 116 -9.73 -14.10 30.54
CA CYS A 116 -10.95 -14.19 31.35
C CYS A 116 -11.56 -12.82 31.67
N ARG A 117 -10.98 -11.74 31.12
CA ARG A 117 -11.25 -10.33 31.51
C ARG A 117 -11.30 -10.14 33.03
N SER A 118 -10.22 -10.54 33.71
CA SER A 118 -10.09 -10.47 35.18
C SER A 118 -11.22 -11.19 35.95
N GLY A 119 -11.85 -12.20 35.33
CA GLY A 119 -12.94 -13.00 35.90
C GLY A 119 -14.35 -12.70 35.38
N GLU A 120 -14.54 -11.73 34.48
CA GLU A 120 -15.85 -11.47 33.84
C GLU A 120 -16.30 -12.61 32.90
N VAL A 121 -15.34 -13.31 32.28
CA VAL A 121 -15.58 -14.45 31.38
C VAL A 121 -15.29 -15.74 32.15
N VAL A 122 -16.37 -16.48 32.43
CA VAL A 122 -16.34 -17.83 33.01
C VAL A 122 -16.90 -18.78 31.96
N LEU A 123 -16.11 -19.78 31.59
CA LEU A 123 -16.47 -20.84 30.66
C LEU A 123 -16.01 -22.18 31.25
N PRO A 124 -16.71 -23.29 30.97
CA PRO A 124 -16.37 -24.60 31.49
C PRO A 124 -14.96 -24.99 31.05
N TYR A 125 -14.27 -25.76 31.89
CA TYR A 125 -13.00 -26.35 31.50
C TYR A 125 -13.23 -27.51 30.53
N PRO A 126 -12.28 -27.82 29.63
CA PRO A 126 -12.38 -28.98 28.76
C PRO A 126 -12.57 -30.27 29.57
N SER A 127 -13.45 -31.14 29.07
CA SER A 127 -13.70 -32.46 29.65
C SER A 127 -12.42 -33.28 29.77
N THR A 128 -12.33 -34.13 30.80
CA THR A 128 -11.18 -35.03 30.98
C THR A 128 -11.19 -36.15 29.96
N PHE A 129 -10.17 -36.21 29.10
CA PHE A 129 -10.06 -37.23 28.06
C PHE A 129 -9.36 -38.52 28.56
N PRO A 130 -9.66 -39.70 27.99
CA PRO A 130 -8.99 -40.94 28.38
C PRO A 130 -7.46 -40.89 28.14
N PRO A 131 -6.62 -41.53 28.98
CA PRO A 131 -5.17 -41.52 28.83
C PRO A 131 -4.66 -41.96 27.44
N LYS A 132 -5.33 -42.94 26.83
CA LYS A 132 -5.02 -43.43 25.47
C LYS A 132 -5.27 -42.39 24.37
N TYR A 133 -6.26 -41.52 24.55
CA TYR A 133 -6.48 -40.39 23.64
C TYR A 133 -5.41 -39.32 23.83
N MET A 134 -5.13 -38.96 25.09
CA MET A 134 -4.08 -37.99 25.43
C MET A 134 -2.69 -38.42 24.96
N SER A 135 -2.38 -39.73 24.94
CA SER A 135 -1.08 -40.23 24.48
C SER A 135 -0.83 -40.02 22.99
N LEU A 136 -1.87 -39.92 22.15
CA LEU A 136 -1.72 -39.58 20.73
C LEU A 136 -1.07 -38.20 20.57
N PHE A 137 -1.44 -37.23 21.41
CA PHE A 137 -0.92 -35.86 21.38
C PHE A 137 0.52 -35.75 21.94
N ARG A 138 1.13 -36.85 22.40
CA ARG A 138 2.56 -36.96 22.68
C ARG A 138 3.34 -37.69 21.58
N ASN A 139 2.65 -38.31 20.62
CA ASN A 139 3.28 -39.02 19.51
C ASN A 139 3.62 -38.04 18.37
N ASN A 140 4.91 -37.84 18.13
CA ASN A 140 5.41 -36.93 17.08
C ASN A 140 4.96 -37.31 15.66
N SER A 141 4.79 -38.61 15.36
CA SER A 141 4.27 -39.07 14.06
C SER A 141 2.80 -38.67 13.90
N PHE A 142 1.99 -38.85 14.96
CA PHE A 142 0.62 -38.38 14.98
C PHE A 142 0.54 -36.85 14.84
N LEU A 143 1.29 -36.07 15.64
CA LEU A 143 1.26 -34.60 15.57
C LEU A 143 1.74 -34.02 14.23
N ARG A 144 2.65 -34.70 13.51
CA ARG A 144 3.06 -34.32 12.16
C ARG A 144 1.89 -34.41 11.17
N ASP A 145 1.09 -35.46 11.29
CA ASP A 145 0.05 -35.84 10.32
C ASP A 145 -1.38 -35.63 10.87
N ILE A 146 -1.54 -35.00 12.04
CA ILE A 146 -2.81 -34.77 12.76
C ILE A 146 -3.90 -34.10 11.91
N ARG A 147 -3.51 -33.28 10.92
CA ARG A 147 -4.45 -32.69 9.97
C ARG A 147 -5.05 -33.70 9.01
N ALA A 148 -4.30 -34.72 8.60
CA ALA A 148 -4.80 -35.82 7.79
C ALA A 148 -5.76 -36.68 8.63
N TYR A 149 -5.39 -37.03 9.86
CA TYR A 149 -6.30 -37.70 10.81
C TYR A 149 -7.59 -36.89 11.02
N ASN A 150 -7.53 -35.59 11.35
CA ASN A 150 -8.73 -34.77 11.51
C ASN A 150 -9.56 -34.69 10.21
N SER A 151 -8.91 -34.67 9.04
CA SER A 151 -9.62 -34.62 7.74
C SER A 151 -10.29 -35.95 7.37
N MET A 152 -9.87 -37.09 7.95
CA MET A 152 -10.61 -38.36 7.82
C MET A 152 -11.89 -38.37 8.67
N PHE A 153 -11.93 -37.64 9.79
CA PHE A 153 -13.07 -37.66 10.73
C PHE A 153 -13.97 -36.42 10.63
N THR A 154 -13.55 -35.32 9.98
CA THR A 154 -14.41 -34.13 9.82
C THR A 154 -15.72 -34.47 9.12
N MET A 155 -16.83 -33.95 9.64
CA MET A 155 -18.16 -34.10 9.04
C MET A 155 -18.40 -33.06 7.93
N THR A 156 -17.63 -31.96 7.96
CA THR A 156 -17.74 -30.86 7.01
C THR A 156 -16.53 -30.75 6.10
N SER A 157 -16.80 -30.38 4.85
CA SER A 157 -15.77 -29.95 3.91
C SER A 157 -15.22 -28.57 4.30
N PHE A 158 -13.91 -28.38 4.11
CA PHE A 158 -13.26 -27.08 4.20
C PHE A 158 -13.43 -26.39 2.84
N GLY A 159 -14.31 -25.39 2.76
CA GLY A 159 -14.76 -24.74 1.52
C GLY A 159 -13.73 -23.81 0.85
N ALA A 160 -12.44 -24.05 1.07
CA ALA A 160 -11.32 -23.30 0.52
C ALA A 160 -10.19 -24.26 0.12
N THR A 161 -9.50 -23.95 -0.98
CA THR A 161 -8.51 -24.82 -1.61
C THR A 161 -7.21 -24.81 -0.82
N VAL A 162 -6.73 -25.98 -0.40
CA VAL A 162 -5.41 -26.13 0.24
C VAL A 162 -4.33 -26.20 -0.84
N ASP A 163 -3.23 -25.49 -0.64
CA ASP A 163 -2.05 -25.49 -1.52
C ASP A 163 -0.89 -26.24 -0.83
N ASP A 164 -0.79 -27.54 -1.16
CA ASP A 164 0.21 -28.45 -0.59
C ASP A 164 1.58 -28.36 -1.28
N GLY A 165 1.69 -27.70 -2.45
CA GLY A 165 2.90 -27.70 -3.28
C GLY A 165 4.09 -26.92 -2.68
N LEU A 166 3.88 -26.22 -1.57
CA LEU A 166 4.83 -25.25 -1.01
C LEU A 166 5.72 -25.80 0.11
N ASN A 167 5.57 -27.07 0.50
CA ASN A 167 6.23 -27.68 1.66
C ASN A 167 7.41 -28.58 1.26
N ASN A 168 7.92 -28.43 0.04
CA ASN A 168 8.96 -29.29 -0.56
C ASN A 168 10.40 -28.81 -0.29
N GLY A 169 10.62 -27.89 0.65
CA GLY A 169 11.93 -27.30 0.95
C GLY A 169 12.27 -27.32 2.44
N ARG A 170 13.51 -26.94 2.80
CA ARG A 170 14.01 -26.86 4.19
C ARG A 170 13.37 -25.74 5.04
N GLY A 171 12.37 -25.04 4.51
CA GLY A 171 11.68 -23.97 5.23
C GLY A 171 10.71 -24.52 6.29
N PRO A 172 10.22 -23.66 7.20
CA PRO A 172 9.14 -24.02 8.11
C PRO A 172 7.91 -24.51 7.33
N TYR A 173 7.18 -25.47 7.89
CA TYR A 173 5.97 -26.04 7.29
C TYR A 173 4.84 -24.99 7.26
N VAL A 174 4.14 -24.89 6.14
CA VAL A 174 3.11 -23.87 5.93
C VAL A 174 1.81 -24.46 5.42
N PHE A 175 0.74 -24.14 6.14
CA PHE A 175 -0.61 -24.20 5.61
C PHE A 175 -0.87 -22.98 4.73
N LYS A 176 -1.11 -23.18 3.45
CA LYS A 176 -1.68 -22.13 2.59
C LYS A 176 -3.03 -22.60 2.09
N VAL A 177 -3.97 -21.66 2.10
CA VAL A 177 -5.36 -21.84 1.67
C VAL A 177 -5.69 -20.69 0.72
N SER A 178 -6.48 -20.94 -0.32
CA SER A 178 -7.04 -19.94 -1.22
C SER A 178 -8.57 -20.07 -1.31
N GLY A 179 -9.26 -18.93 -1.38
CA GLY A 179 -10.73 -18.85 -1.28
C GLY A 179 -11.23 -18.55 0.15
N GLN A 180 -12.54 -18.35 0.29
CA GLN A 180 -13.16 -18.00 1.57
C GLN A 180 -13.28 -19.23 2.48
N ILE A 181 -12.62 -19.20 3.63
CA ILE A 181 -12.80 -20.23 4.68
C ILE A 181 -14.28 -20.26 5.08
N SER A 182 -14.88 -21.43 4.90
CA SER A 182 -16.27 -21.76 5.21
C SER A 182 -16.38 -23.26 5.40
N HIS A 183 -17.24 -23.71 6.32
CA HIS A 183 -17.56 -25.14 6.46
C HIS A 183 -18.83 -25.44 5.68
N ARG A 184 -18.80 -26.50 4.85
CA ARG A 184 -19.97 -26.95 4.10
C ARG A 184 -20.28 -28.41 4.39
N ILE A 185 -21.55 -28.71 4.66
CA ILE A 185 -22.07 -30.04 4.94
C ILE A 185 -22.75 -30.59 3.68
N GLY A 186 -22.46 -31.85 3.34
CA GLY A 186 -23.01 -32.52 2.16
C GLY A 186 -24.27 -33.31 2.47
N SER A 187 -24.85 -33.91 1.43
CA SER A 187 -25.89 -34.93 1.57
C SER A 187 -25.41 -36.13 2.41
N LEU A 188 -26.37 -36.81 3.05
CA LEU A 188 -26.12 -38.02 3.82
C LEU A 188 -25.69 -39.18 2.92
N CYS A 189 -26.28 -39.31 1.73
CA CYS A 189 -25.89 -40.28 0.71
C CYS A 189 -24.70 -39.77 -0.13
N PRO A 190 -23.72 -40.64 -0.48
CA PRO A 190 -22.58 -40.29 -1.32
C PRO A 190 -22.93 -40.22 -2.82
N ASP A 191 -22.14 -39.42 -3.53
CA ASP A 191 -22.16 -39.32 -5.00
C ASP A 191 -21.48 -40.57 -5.60
N VAL A 192 -22.20 -41.26 -6.50
CA VAL A 192 -21.79 -42.53 -7.15
C VAL A 192 -20.42 -42.42 -7.84
N VAL A 193 -20.06 -41.24 -8.37
CA VAL A 193 -18.81 -41.00 -9.09
C VAL A 193 -17.68 -40.57 -8.16
N LYS A 194 -18.00 -39.83 -7.08
CA LYS A 194 -16.97 -39.19 -6.22
C LYS A 194 -16.58 -39.99 -4.98
N GLY A 195 -17.37 -41.01 -4.62
CA GLY A 195 -17.21 -41.83 -3.41
C GLY A 195 -17.54 -41.07 -2.11
N PRO A 196 -17.65 -41.79 -0.98
CA PRO A 196 -18.01 -41.21 0.31
C PRO A 196 -16.94 -40.26 0.84
N ARG A 197 -17.36 -39.10 1.36
CA ARG A 197 -16.47 -38.10 1.99
C ARG A 197 -17.10 -37.43 3.19
N TYR A 198 -16.25 -37.00 4.12
CA TYR A 198 -16.64 -36.22 5.30
C TYR A 198 -17.73 -36.94 6.11
N LEU A 199 -18.88 -36.30 6.34
CA LEU A 199 -20.06 -36.90 7.00
C LEU A 199 -20.44 -38.29 6.44
N GLN A 200 -20.34 -38.48 5.13
CA GLN A 200 -20.75 -39.73 4.47
C GLN A 200 -19.88 -40.92 4.88
N LEU A 201 -18.67 -40.71 5.41
CA LEU A 201 -17.81 -41.78 5.94
C LEU A 201 -18.30 -42.35 7.28
N TYR A 202 -19.32 -41.73 7.90
CA TYR A 202 -20.03 -42.30 9.05
C TYR A 202 -21.27 -43.11 8.66
N LEU A 203 -21.66 -43.06 7.38
CA LEU A 203 -22.93 -43.56 6.85
C LEU A 203 -22.73 -44.62 5.77
N PHE A 204 -21.68 -44.54 4.95
CA PHE A 204 -21.41 -45.48 3.87
C PHE A 204 -20.46 -46.59 4.31
N ASP A 205 -20.85 -47.84 4.06
CA ASP A 205 -20.03 -49.06 4.28
C ASP A 205 -19.25 -49.01 5.60
N THR A 206 -20.03 -49.00 6.69
CA THR A 206 -19.54 -48.96 8.08
C THR A 206 -18.78 -50.23 8.46
N ALA A 207 -18.97 -51.34 7.75
CA ALA A 207 -18.19 -52.57 7.92
C ALA A 207 -16.70 -52.36 7.55
N ASN A 208 -16.40 -51.55 6.53
CA ASN A 208 -15.04 -51.26 6.08
C ASN A 208 -14.58 -49.82 6.42
N GLU A 209 -15.17 -49.20 7.45
CA GLU A 209 -15.01 -47.77 7.77
C GLU A 209 -13.53 -47.32 7.82
N VAL A 210 -12.64 -48.11 8.42
CA VAL A 210 -11.19 -47.84 8.51
C VAL A 210 -10.55 -47.75 7.12
N GLN A 211 -10.82 -48.74 6.26
CA GLN A 211 -10.28 -48.78 4.89
C GLN A 211 -10.87 -47.67 4.02
N ASN A 212 -12.17 -47.35 4.19
CA ASN A 212 -12.83 -46.27 3.47
C ASN A 212 -12.28 -44.89 3.87
N ARG A 213 -11.98 -44.66 5.17
CA ARG A 213 -11.29 -43.45 5.65
C ARG A 213 -9.87 -43.34 5.07
N LEU A 214 -9.08 -44.41 5.09
CA LEU A 214 -7.73 -44.42 4.50
C LEU A 214 -7.74 -44.15 2.99
N LYS A 215 -8.67 -44.76 2.24
CA LYS A 215 -8.86 -44.53 0.79
C LYS A 215 -9.33 -43.11 0.45
N SER A 216 -10.03 -42.43 1.36
CA SER A 216 -10.59 -41.09 1.10
C SER A 216 -9.53 -39.99 0.95
N LEU A 217 -8.32 -40.19 1.49
CA LEU A 217 -7.22 -39.24 1.41
C LEU A 217 -6.35 -39.45 0.16
N LYS A 218 -6.52 -38.58 -0.84
CA LYS A 218 -5.63 -38.50 -2.02
C LYS A 218 -4.32 -37.74 -1.72
N THR A 219 -3.52 -38.22 -0.76
CA THR A 219 -2.22 -37.61 -0.42
C THR A 219 -1.09 -38.10 -1.35
N PRO A 220 -0.38 -37.21 -2.08
CA PRO A 220 0.72 -37.61 -2.96
C PRO A 220 2.04 -37.97 -2.22
N GLN A 221 2.09 -37.82 -0.90
CA GLN A 221 3.23 -38.23 -0.08
C GLN A 221 2.93 -39.55 0.65
N LYS A 222 3.65 -40.61 0.29
CA LYS A 222 3.58 -41.96 0.89
C LYS A 222 4.19 -41.99 2.30
N ASN A 223 3.56 -41.36 3.27
CA ASN A 223 3.64 -41.81 4.66
C ASN A 223 2.38 -42.64 4.92
N LEU A 224 2.50 -43.94 5.20
CA LEU A 224 1.35 -44.72 5.63
C LEU A 224 0.86 -44.15 6.98
N LEU A 225 -0.39 -43.66 6.99
CA LEU A 225 -1.08 -43.33 8.23
C LEU A 225 -1.28 -44.61 9.04
N ASP A 226 -1.15 -44.50 10.36
CA ASP A 226 -1.21 -45.64 11.27
C ASP A 226 -2.65 -46.15 11.36
N GLU A 227 -2.91 -47.34 10.79
CA GLU A 227 -4.23 -47.97 10.81
C GLU A 227 -4.72 -48.23 12.25
N GLY A 228 -3.82 -48.54 13.19
CA GLY A 228 -4.14 -48.73 14.60
C GLY A 228 -4.66 -47.44 15.24
N VAL A 229 -4.08 -46.30 14.88
CA VAL A 229 -4.59 -44.97 15.29
C VAL A 229 -5.95 -44.68 14.64
N VAL A 230 -6.14 -44.96 13.35
CA VAL A 230 -7.44 -44.77 12.68
C VAL A 230 -8.52 -45.65 13.33
N ARG A 231 -8.23 -46.93 13.57
CA ARG A 231 -9.14 -47.90 14.21
C ARG A 231 -9.51 -47.47 15.63
N PHE A 232 -8.55 -46.99 16.41
CA PHE A 232 -8.82 -46.41 17.73
C PHE A 232 -9.72 -45.17 17.65
N LEU A 233 -9.46 -44.25 16.73
CA LEU A 233 -10.27 -43.04 16.57
C LEU A 233 -11.69 -43.34 16.06
N VAL A 234 -11.87 -44.37 15.22
CA VAL A 234 -13.20 -44.86 14.78
C VAL A 234 -14.04 -45.32 15.98
N SER A 235 -13.51 -46.22 16.82
CA SER A 235 -14.22 -46.64 18.04
C SER A 235 -14.41 -45.45 18.97
N PHE A 236 -13.33 -44.77 19.38
CA PHE A 236 -13.40 -43.69 20.36
C PHE A 236 -14.42 -42.60 20.00
N LEU A 237 -14.47 -42.13 18.74
CA LEU A 237 -15.47 -41.14 18.33
C LEU A 237 -16.88 -41.73 18.20
N SER A 238 -17.05 -43.00 17.83
CA SER A 238 -18.37 -43.66 17.88
C SER A 238 -18.88 -43.76 19.32
N ASP A 239 -17.98 -44.09 20.25
CA ASP A 239 -18.28 -44.34 21.64
C ASP A 239 -18.45 -43.06 22.47
N ASN A 240 -18.02 -41.89 21.97
CA ASN A 240 -17.97 -40.64 22.75
C ASN A 240 -18.53 -39.38 22.05
N ASN A 241 -18.61 -39.32 20.72
CA ASN A 241 -19.02 -38.11 20.01
C ASN A 241 -20.51 -38.15 19.66
N GLU A 242 -21.33 -37.28 20.26
CA GLU A 242 -22.79 -37.35 20.05
C GLU A 242 -23.22 -37.03 18.62
N TYR A 243 -22.49 -36.21 17.85
CA TYR A 243 -22.79 -36.04 16.42
C TYR A 243 -22.53 -37.34 15.65
N VAL A 244 -21.40 -38.02 15.91
CA VAL A 244 -21.12 -39.34 15.29
C VAL A 244 -22.21 -40.35 15.62
N ARG A 245 -22.64 -40.42 16.89
CA ARG A 245 -23.76 -41.30 17.29
C ARG A 245 -25.04 -40.94 16.55
N THR A 246 -25.44 -39.66 16.55
CA THR A 246 -26.64 -39.17 15.84
C THR A 246 -26.65 -39.62 14.37
N PHE A 247 -25.51 -39.49 13.68
CA PHE A 247 -25.40 -39.92 12.28
C PHE A 247 -25.40 -41.45 12.11
N LYS A 248 -24.69 -42.20 12.98
CA LYS A 248 -24.72 -43.68 12.92
C LYS A 248 -26.09 -44.26 13.25
N THR A 249 -26.79 -43.69 14.22
CA THR A 249 -28.19 -44.00 14.53
C THR A 249 -29.11 -43.70 13.34
N ALA A 250 -28.91 -42.57 12.65
CA ALA A 250 -29.66 -42.28 11.42
C ALA A 250 -29.43 -43.33 10.32
N LYS A 251 -28.21 -43.88 10.17
CA LYS A 251 -27.95 -45.00 9.25
C LYS A 251 -28.67 -46.28 9.67
N GLN A 252 -28.64 -46.63 10.95
CA GLN A 252 -29.33 -47.81 11.49
C GLN A 252 -30.84 -47.75 11.24
N PHE A 253 -31.49 -46.63 11.58
CA PHE A 253 -32.93 -46.44 11.31
C PHE A 253 -33.29 -46.56 9.82
N VAL A 254 -32.44 -46.06 8.92
CA VAL A 254 -32.67 -46.15 7.46
C VAL A 254 -32.55 -47.58 6.95
N ASP A 255 -31.60 -48.36 7.48
CA ASP A 255 -31.42 -49.77 7.13
C ASP A 255 -32.55 -50.65 7.67
N GLU A 256 -32.98 -50.40 8.91
CA GLU A 256 -34.03 -51.18 9.60
C GLU A 256 -35.42 -50.91 9.01
N MET A 257 -35.72 -49.65 8.67
CA MET A 257 -37.05 -49.24 8.18
C MET A 257 -37.15 -49.07 6.66
N ASN A 258 -36.06 -49.27 5.92
CA ASN A 258 -35.99 -49.15 4.45
C ASN A 258 -36.56 -47.81 3.91
N ILE A 259 -36.22 -46.70 4.59
CA ILE A 259 -36.81 -45.38 4.31
C ILE A 259 -36.16 -44.75 3.06
N PRO A 260 -36.93 -44.37 2.02
CA PRO A 260 -36.36 -43.84 0.78
C PRO A 260 -35.85 -42.39 0.88
N SER A 261 -36.37 -41.61 1.83
CA SER A 261 -35.89 -40.24 2.10
C SER A 261 -36.09 -39.83 3.56
N TYR A 262 -35.07 -39.20 4.11
CA TYR A 262 -35.00 -38.74 5.49
C TYR A 262 -34.10 -37.49 5.57
N SER A 263 -34.19 -36.75 6.66
CA SER A 263 -33.28 -35.64 6.99
C SER A 263 -32.82 -35.70 8.44
N VAL A 264 -31.61 -35.18 8.69
CA VAL A 264 -31.08 -34.96 10.03
C VAL A 264 -31.05 -33.45 10.29
N HIS A 265 -31.75 -33.02 11.33
CA HIS A 265 -31.86 -31.62 11.73
C HIS A 265 -30.98 -31.37 12.96
N LEU A 266 -30.18 -30.30 12.97
CA LEU A 266 -29.39 -29.87 14.13
C LEU A 266 -29.97 -28.59 14.73
N PHE A 267 -30.00 -28.52 16.05
CA PHE A 267 -30.54 -27.37 16.80
C PHE A 267 -29.49 -26.27 17.01
N ASN A 268 -29.92 -25.00 16.98
CA ASN A 268 -29.14 -23.85 17.44
C ASN A 268 -29.53 -23.45 18.88
N ASP A 269 -30.82 -23.52 19.21
CA ASP A 269 -31.35 -23.16 20.53
C ASP A 269 -31.62 -24.39 21.39
N ILE A 270 -30.65 -24.73 22.25
CA ILE A 270 -30.85 -25.65 23.37
C ILE A 270 -30.96 -24.78 24.62
N ALA A 271 -32.20 -24.53 25.05
CA ALA A 271 -32.46 -23.87 26.32
C ALA A 271 -31.75 -24.61 27.47
N ASP A 272 -30.87 -23.88 28.14
CA ASP A 272 -30.22 -24.21 29.40
C ASP A 272 -29.40 -25.51 29.55
N ARG A 273 -28.83 -26.07 28.48
CA ARG A 273 -27.68 -27.00 28.62
C ARG A 273 -26.34 -26.28 28.81
N ARG A 274 -26.28 -25.43 29.82
CA ARG A 274 -25.03 -24.78 30.22
C ARG A 274 -24.24 -25.75 31.12
N TYR A 275 -23.15 -26.27 30.55
CA TYR A 275 -22.01 -26.96 31.17
C TYR A 275 -22.00 -28.51 31.24
N ASP A 276 -23.06 -29.20 30.83
CA ASP A 276 -23.04 -30.67 30.72
C ASP A 276 -22.42 -31.17 29.41
N LEU A 277 -21.88 -32.39 29.44
CA LEU A 277 -21.55 -33.13 28.21
C LEU A 277 -22.82 -33.31 27.37
N PRO A 278 -22.75 -33.20 26.02
CA PRO A 278 -23.90 -33.50 25.19
C PRO A 278 -24.38 -34.93 25.42
N THR A 279 -25.69 -35.14 25.49
CA THR A 279 -26.31 -36.45 25.72
C THR A 279 -26.87 -37.05 24.42
N PRO A 280 -27.19 -38.37 24.38
CA PRO A 280 -27.85 -38.98 23.23
C PRO A 280 -29.19 -38.30 22.89
N GLY A 281 -29.48 -38.15 21.59
CA GLY A 281 -30.71 -37.49 21.09
C GLY A 281 -30.79 -35.98 21.34
N SER A 282 -29.72 -35.37 21.87
CA SER A 282 -29.78 -34.01 22.43
C SER A 282 -29.35 -32.89 21.47
N LEU A 283 -28.57 -33.22 20.42
CA LEU A 283 -27.99 -32.27 19.46
C LEU A 283 -28.68 -32.23 18.09
N GLY A 284 -29.57 -33.18 17.81
CA GLY A 284 -30.31 -33.26 16.56
C GLY A 284 -31.36 -34.35 16.55
N CYS A 285 -32.28 -34.28 15.59
CA CYS A 285 -33.34 -35.28 15.38
C CYS A 285 -33.37 -35.77 13.93
N ILE A 286 -33.97 -36.94 13.73
CA ILE A 286 -34.18 -37.56 12.41
C ILE A 286 -35.64 -37.32 12.02
N VAL A 287 -35.89 -36.84 10.80
CA VAL A 287 -37.21 -36.49 10.29
C VAL A 287 -37.47 -37.26 8.99
N ILE A 288 -38.71 -37.74 8.81
CA ILE A 288 -39.17 -38.53 7.66
C ILE A 288 -40.30 -37.77 6.97
N GLY A 289 -40.19 -37.56 5.65
CA GLY A 289 -41.15 -36.79 4.85
C GLY A 289 -40.90 -35.27 4.84
N ASP A 290 -41.72 -34.54 4.08
CA ASP A 290 -41.68 -33.08 4.01
C ASP A 290 -42.38 -32.45 5.23
N ALA A 291 -41.60 -32.17 6.27
CA ALA A 291 -42.09 -31.45 7.44
C ALA A 291 -42.41 -29.98 7.10
N SER A 292 -43.59 -29.52 7.51
CA SER A 292 -44.00 -28.12 7.38
C SER A 292 -43.02 -27.19 8.11
N ALA A 293 -42.60 -26.11 7.46
CA ALA A 293 -41.63 -25.17 8.01
C ALA A 293 -42.23 -24.37 9.19
N GLY A 294 -42.03 -24.88 10.41
CA GLY A 294 -42.43 -24.24 11.67
C GLY A 294 -41.34 -24.40 12.75
N ASP A 295 -40.54 -23.34 12.91
CA ASP A 295 -39.69 -22.96 14.06
C ASP A 295 -38.75 -24.00 14.74
N ARG A 296 -37.44 -23.68 14.69
CA ARG A 296 -36.29 -24.04 15.60
C ARG A 296 -35.06 -24.74 15.00
N TYR A 297 -35.04 -25.09 13.71
CA TYR A 297 -33.92 -25.82 13.09
C TYR A 297 -33.08 -24.95 12.14
N ASP A 298 -31.76 -24.89 12.39
CA ASP A 298 -30.82 -24.01 11.64
C ASP A 298 -29.94 -24.76 10.62
N ILE A 299 -29.78 -26.08 10.76
CA ILE A 299 -29.08 -26.93 9.80
C ILE A 299 -29.94 -28.14 9.51
N VAL A 300 -30.35 -28.30 8.25
CA VAL A 300 -31.12 -29.46 7.77
C VAL A 300 -30.29 -30.19 6.72
N ILE A 301 -29.98 -31.46 6.99
CA ILE A 301 -29.15 -32.31 6.14
C ILE A 301 -30.05 -33.38 5.53
N HIS A 302 -30.33 -33.30 4.24
CA HIS A 302 -31.20 -34.27 3.56
C HIS A 302 -30.42 -35.48 3.04
N SER A 303 -31.13 -36.60 2.85
CA SER A 303 -30.69 -37.80 2.15
C SER A 303 -29.94 -37.50 0.84
N ASN A 304 -30.59 -36.80 -0.10
CA ASN A 304 -30.20 -36.69 -1.51
C ASN A 304 -30.10 -35.24 -2.06
N THR A 305 -29.69 -34.25 -1.28
CA THR A 305 -29.43 -32.89 -1.80
C THR A 305 -28.10 -32.77 -2.55
N GLY A 306 -28.15 -32.55 -3.87
CA GLY A 306 -26.95 -32.52 -4.74
C GLY A 306 -25.95 -31.37 -4.54
N ARG A 307 -26.22 -30.36 -3.69
CA ARG A 307 -25.30 -29.23 -3.41
C ARG A 307 -25.03 -29.11 -1.91
N PRO A 308 -23.75 -29.12 -1.46
CA PRO A 308 -23.40 -28.92 -0.06
C PRO A 308 -23.80 -27.54 0.47
N GLN A 309 -24.47 -27.50 1.62
CA GLN A 309 -24.93 -26.27 2.28
C GLN A 309 -23.82 -25.67 3.15
N ARG A 310 -23.78 -24.32 3.26
CA ARG A 310 -22.81 -23.60 4.11
C ARG A 310 -23.33 -23.49 5.54
N ILE A 311 -22.52 -23.88 6.51
CA ILE A 311 -22.80 -23.65 7.93
C ILE A 311 -22.44 -22.19 8.29
N SER A 312 -23.29 -21.51 9.06
CA SER A 312 -22.99 -20.19 9.61
C SER A 312 -21.82 -20.24 10.58
N LYS A 313 -20.88 -19.28 10.49
CA LYS A 313 -19.74 -19.15 11.43
C LYS A 313 -20.17 -18.76 12.84
N LEU A 314 -21.43 -18.35 13.02
CA LEU A 314 -22.03 -18.03 14.32
C LEU A 314 -22.77 -19.23 14.94
N HIS A 315 -22.87 -20.37 14.23
CA HIS A 315 -23.55 -21.56 14.72
C HIS A 315 -22.65 -22.36 15.67
N PRO A 316 -23.13 -22.86 16.83
CA PRO A 316 -22.29 -23.55 17.82
C PRO A 316 -21.63 -24.81 17.26
N THR A 317 -22.25 -25.48 16.28
CA THR A 317 -21.68 -26.70 15.65
C THR A 317 -20.60 -26.42 14.59
N TYR A 318 -20.32 -25.15 14.24
CA TYR A 318 -19.38 -24.80 13.15
C TYR A 318 -17.96 -25.33 13.39
N MET A 319 -17.43 -25.20 14.62
CA MET A 319 -16.11 -25.73 14.98
C MET A 319 -16.14 -27.25 15.25
N PRO A 320 -17.07 -27.80 16.08
CA PRO A 320 -17.09 -29.23 16.39
C PRO A 320 -17.23 -30.15 15.17
N LEU A 321 -18.09 -29.81 14.21
CA LEU A 321 -18.29 -30.59 12.98
C LEU A 321 -17.07 -30.58 12.04
N HIS A 322 -16.10 -29.68 12.27
CA HIS A 322 -14.87 -29.58 11.47
C HIS A 322 -13.61 -30.07 12.19
N TYR A 323 -13.59 -29.98 13.52
CA TYR A 323 -12.45 -30.36 14.36
C TYR A 323 -12.85 -31.44 15.39
N PRO A 324 -13.30 -32.63 14.98
CA PRO A 324 -13.67 -33.70 15.91
C PRO A 324 -12.49 -34.19 16.77
N LEU A 325 -11.23 -33.93 16.37
CA LEU A 325 -10.06 -34.19 17.20
C LEU A 325 -9.74 -33.05 18.20
N LEU A 326 -10.53 -31.97 18.22
CA LEU A 326 -10.48 -30.91 19.22
C LEU A 326 -11.75 -30.86 20.09
N PHE A 327 -12.86 -31.39 19.58
CA PHE A 327 -14.17 -31.52 20.23
C PHE A 327 -14.63 -32.99 20.18
N PRO A 328 -13.93 -33.92 20.87
CA PRO A 328 -14.17 -35.35 20.73
C PRO A 328 -15.52 -35.80 21.29
N TYR A 329 -16.14 -35.04 22.21
CA TYR A 329 -17.48 -35.34 22.71
C TYR A 329 -18.60 -34.66 21.91
N GLY A 330 -18.24 -33.70 21.04
CA GLY A 330 -19.18 -32.88 20.29
C GLY A 330 -19.58 -31.59 21.03
N GLU A 331 -18.74 -31.15 21.98
CA GLU A 331 -18.96 -29.97 22.82
C GLU A 331 -19.26 -28.73 21.97
N PRO A 332 -20.32 -27.95 22.27
CA PRO A 332 -20.73 -26.82 21.44
C PRO A 332 -19.68 -25.69 21.43
N GLY A 333 -19.51 -25.07 20.27
CA GLY A 333 -18.75 -23.83 20.11
C GLY A 333 -19.54 -22.58 20.57
N TRP A 334 -18.98 -21.40 20.28
CA TRP A 334 -19.65 -20.14 20.57
C TRP A 334 -20.97 -19.97 19.80
N CYS A 335 -21.97 -19.34 20.44
CA CYS A 335 -23.20 -18.90 19.79
C CYS A 335 -23.66 -17.51 20.33
N PRO A 336 -24.52 -16.76 19.59
CA PRO A 336 -24.95 -15.41 19.97
C PRO A 336 -25.75 -15.30 21.28
N THR A 337 -26.30 -16.40 21.79
CA THR A 337 -27.09 -16.44 23.03
C THR A 337 -26.22 -16.46 24.30
N MET A 338 -24.90 -16.67 24.20
CA MET A 338 -24.00 -16.67 25.35
C MET A 338 -23.89 -15.29 26.05
N ARG A 339 -23.75 -15.30 27.38
CA ARG A 339 -23.71 -14.10 28.25
C ARG A 339 -22.51 -14.12 29.21
N LEU A 340 -22.09 -12.96 29.71
CA LEU A 340 -20.99 -12.81 30.68
C LEU A 340 -21.43 -13.17 32.11
N GLY A 341 -20.48 -13.65 32.93
CA GLY A 341 -20.64 -13.82 34.37
C GLY A 341 -21.79 -14.74 34.82
N ASN A 342 -22.26 -15.65 33.97
CA ASN A 342 -23.38 -16.58 34.20
C ASN A 342 -24.72 -15.91 34.59
N ARG A 343 -24.87 -14.60 34.37
CA ARG A 343 -26.13 -13.88 34.69
C ARG A 343 -27.18 -14.11 33.62
N THR A 344 -28.38 -14.48 34.05
CA THR A 344 -29.61 -14.55 33.24
C THR A 344 -30.44 -13.28 33.31
N ASP A 345 -30.07 -12.35 34.18
CA ASP A 345 -30.75 -11.07 34.43
C ASP A 345 -30.99 -10.24 33.16
N VAL A 346 -32.12 -9.53 33.12
CA VAL A 346 -32.42 -8.51 32.09
C VAL A 346 -31.38 -7.39 32.17
N GLY A 347 -30.41 -7.42 31.25
CA GLY A 347 -29.23 -6.53 31.25
C GLY A 347 -27.87 -7.25 31.21
N ALA A 348 -27.84 -8.58 31.27
CA ALA A 348 -26.61 -9.36 31.12
C ALA A 348 -25.93 -9.11 29.76
N LYS A 349 -24.65 -8.70 29.80
CA LYS A 349 -23.86 -8.40 28.58
C LYS A 349 -23.53 -9.67 27.79
N ASN A 350 -23.57 -9.59 26.47
CA ASN A 350 -23.26 -10.72 25.58
C ASN A 350 -21.78 -11.13 25.66
N LEU A 351 -21.53 -12.44 25.70
CA LEU A 351 -20.18 -12.99 25.49
C LEU A 351 -19.86 -12.90 24.00
N THR A 352 -18.86 -12.10 23.62
CA THR A 352 -18.46 -11.96 22.21
C THR A 352 -17.63 -13.14 21.70
N VAL A 353 -17.68 -13.38 20.39
CA VAL A 353 -16.85 -14.39 19.68
C VAL A 353 -15.37 -14.29 20.06
N ASN A 354 -14.86 -13.05 20.16
CA ASN A 354 -13.46 -12.80 20.52
C ASN A 354 -13.14 -13.23 21.95
N MET A 355 -14.00 -12.90 22.93
CA MET A 355 -13.82 -13.32 24.33
C MET A 355 -13.76 -14.84 24.45
N TYR A 356 -14.65 -15.56 23.74
CA TYR A 356 -14.71 -17.02 23.75
C TYR A 356 -13.40 -17.65 23.27
N TYR A 357 -12.94 -17.31 22.06
CA TYR A 357 -11.69 -17.86 21.56
C TYR A 357 -10.48 -17.39 22.40
N ALA A 358 -10.44 -16.13 22.84
CA ALA A 358 -9.36 -15.64 23.71
C ALA A 358 -9.27 -16.40 25.05
N TYR A 359 -10.39 -16.89 25.59
CA TYR A 359 -10.43 -17.74 26.78
C TYR A 359 -9.77 -19.11 26.54
N HIS A 360 -10.17 -19.81 25.46
CA HIS A 360 -9.69 -21.15 25.12
C HIS A 360 -8.23 -21.17 24.60
N LEU A 361 -7.73 -20.07 24.05
CA LEU A 361 -6.34 -19.93 23.61
C LEU A 361 -5.34 -19.66 24.75
N HIS A 362 -5.77 -19.79 26.01
CA HIS A 362 -4.91 -19.67 27.18
C HIS A 362 -4.96 -20.95 28.00
N GLY A 363 -3.80 -21.45 28.42
CA GLY A 363 -3.71 -22.55 29.38
C GLY A 363 -4.39 -22.22 30.71
N ARG A 364 -4.78 -23.26 31.44
CA ARG A 364 -5.25 -23.20 32.84
C ARG A 364 -4.44 -24.22 33.65
N GLN A 365 -4.19 -23.93 34.93
CA GLN A 365 -3.31 -24.76 35.75
C GLN A 365 -3.98 -26.13 35.95
N TYR A 366 -3.20 -27.20 35.86
CA TYR A 366 -3.67 -28.59 35.97
C TYR A 366 -4.71 -29.05 34.93
N ILE A 367 -5.00 -28.24 33.91
CA ILE A 367 -6.03 -28.52 32.90
C ILE A 367 -5.38 -28.73 31.53
N TRP A 368 -5.54 -29.94 31.01
CA TRP A 368 -5.08 -30.30 29.68
C TRP A 368 -6.08 -29.86 28.61
N SER A 369 -5.59 -29.49 27.42
CA SER A 369 -6.41 -28.98 26.32
C SER A 369 -5.99 -29.62 24.99
N ALA A 370 -6.91 -30.29 24.31
CA ALA A 370 -6.68 -30.83 22.97
C ALA A 370 -6.28 -29.71 22.00
N ILE A 371 -6.97 -28.56 22.06
CA ILE A 371 -6.72 -27.37 21.24
C ILE A 371 -5.24 -26.97 21.33
N LEU A 372 -4.72 -26.68 22.53
CA LEU A 372 -3.35 -26.18 22.74
C LEU A 372 -2.23 -27.21 22.49
N ASN A 373 -2.57 -28.50 22.44
CA ASN A 373 -1.61 -29.59 22.19
C ASN A 373 -1.68 -30.15 20.76
N SER A 374 -2.61 -29.68 19.93
CA SER A 374 -2.86 -30.20 18.58
C SER A 374 -1.88 -29.74 17.50
N SER A 375 -0.77 -29.07 17.87
CA SER A 375 0.36 -28.70 17.01
C SER A 375 -0.04 -28.07 15.66
N ARG A 376 0.14 -28.76 14.53
CA ARG A 376 -0.23 -28.27 13.20
C ARG A 376 -1.75 -28.02 13.08
N LEU A 377 -2.60 -28.77 13.77
CA LEU A 377 -4.05 -28.54 13.74
C LEU A 377 -4.42 -27.25 14.50
N PHE A 378 -3.71 -26.92 15.59
CA PHE A 378 -3.88 -25.67 16.34
C PHE A 378 -3.67 -24.43 15.45
N GLN A 379 -2.63 -24.43 14.61
CA GLN A 379 -2.39 -23.35 13.65
C GLN A 379 -3.58 -23.13 12.68
N ARG A 380 -4.26 -24.22 12.26
CA ARG A 380 -5.43 -24.15 11.38
C ARG A 380 -6.65 -23.63 12.14
N TYR A 381 -6.87 -24.15 13.36
CA TYR A 381 -7.93 -23.69 14.27
C TYR A 381 -7.80 -22.20 14.61
N LEU A 382 -6.58 -21.70 14.88
CA LEU A 382 -6.31 -20.28 15.13
C LEU A 382 -6.78 -19.38 13.98
N VAL A 383 -6.41 -19.72 12.74
CA VAL A 383 -6.78 -18.93 11.56
C VAL A 383 -8.29 -18.93 11.36
N ASP A 384 -8.93 -20.10 11.43
CA ASP A 384 -10.39 -20.22 11.27
C ASP A 384 -11.16 -19.49 12.38
N ALA A 385 -10.75 -19.63 13.64
CA ALA A 385 -11.29 -18.88 14.79
C ALA A 385 -11.17 -17.35 14.62
N PHE A 386 -10.03 -16.86 14.13
CA PHE A 386 -9.88 -15.44 13.80
C PHE A 386 -10.80 -15.05 12.63
N THR A 387 -10.94 -15.87 11.60
CA THR A 387 -11.92 -15.58 10.53
C THR A 387 -13.36 -15.59 11.02
N CYS A 388 -13.73 -16.36 12.05
CA CYS A 388 -15.07 -16.30 12.65
C CYS A 388 -15.29 -14.98 13.41
N ILE A 389 -14.31 -14.51 14.18
CA ILE A 389 -14.35 -13.20 14.85
C ILE A 389 -14.46 -12.06 13.83
N GLU A 390 -13.73 -12.15 12.73
CA GLU A 390 -13.73 -11.11 11.71
C GLU A 390 -14.99 -11.14 10.84
N ASP A 391 -15.48 -12.30 10.42
CA ASP A 391 -16.75 -12.45 9.68
C ASP A 391 -17.91 -11.90 10.53
N SER A 392 -17.92 -12.15 11.86
CA SER A 392 -18.87 -11.55 12.80
C SER A 392 -18.76 -10.01 12.85
N ARG A 393 -17.54 -9.44 12.91
CA ARG A 393 -17.32 -7.99 12.86
C ARG A 393 -17.75 -7.38 11.52
N LEU A 394 -17.44 -8.04 10.40
CA LEU A 394 -17.81 -7.61 9.05
C LEU A 394 -19.32 -7.71 8.80
N GLN A 395 -19.96 -8.78 9.27
CA GLN A 395 -21.42 -8.95 9.20
C GLN A 395 -22.14 -7.86 9.99
N PHE A 396 -21.64 -7.50 11.19
CA PHE A 396 -22.13 -6.34 11.92
C PHE A 396 -22.05 -5.07 11.05
N TYR A 397 -20.88 -4.76 10.47
CA TYR A 397 -20.77 -3.59 9.59
C TYR A 397 -21.68 -3.68 8.36
N ALA A 398 -21.86 -4.85 7.75
CA ALA A 398 -22.72 -5.04 6.59
C ALA A 398 -24.21 -4.80 6.91
N THR A 399 -24.70 -5.29 8.06
CA THR A 399 -26.11 -5.14 8.45
C THR A 399 -26.41 -3.84 9.20
N HIS A 400 -25.39 -3.14 9.70
CA HIS A 400 -25.55 -1.91 10.49
C HIS A 400 -25.05 -0.65 9.76
N GLN A 401 -24.81 -0.69 8.44
CA GLN A 401 -24.48 0.51 7.63
C GLN A 401 -25.47 1.66 7.90
N GLU A 402 -26.73 1.32 8.16
CA GLU A 402 -27.83 2.25 8.39
C GLU A 402 -27.76 2.99 9.74
N THR A 403 -27.05 2.43 10.71
CA THR A 403 -26.72 3.08 12.00
C THR A 403 -25.39 3.83 11.96
N LEU A 404 -24.64 3.67 10.87
CA LEU A 404 -23.32 4.28 10.62
C LEU A 404 -23.42 5.40 9.57
N ARG A 405 -24.65 5.81 9.20
CA ARG A 405 -24.97 6.93 8.31
C ARG A 405 -24.36 8.23 8.86
N SER A 406 -23.80 9.06 7.98
CA SER A 406 -23.22 10.36 8.35
C SER A 406 -23.46 11.39 7.24
N GLU A 407 -24.24 12.43 7.52
CA GLU A 407 -24.71 13.43 6.54
C GLU A 407 -24.29 14.84 6.94
N TYR A 408 -24.30 15.80 6.01
CA TYR A 408 -24.01 17.21 6.31
C TYR A 408 -25.23 17.95 6.87
N VAL A 409 -25.05 18.87 7.83
CA VAL A 409 -26.18 19.60 8.45
C VAL A 409 -26.97 20.42 7.43
N GLY A 410 -26.29 21.11 6.50
CA GLY A 410 -26.94 21.81 5.39
C GLY A 410 -27.86 20.90 4.58
N SER A 411 -27.39 19.71 4.21
CA SER A 411 -28.17 18.71 3.48
C SER A 411 -29.37 18.17 4.28
N LEU A 412 -29.31 18.17 5.62
CA LEU A 412 -30.46 17.84 6.48
C LEU A 412 -31.50 18.98 6.51
N TYR A 413 -31.08 20.24 6.47
CA TYR A 413 -31.99 21.38 6.30
C TYR A 413 -32.63 21.37 4.90
N ASP A 414 -31.86 21.10 3.84
CA ASP A 414 -32.37 20.99 2.47
C ASP A 414 -33.34 19.80 2.33
N ALA A 415 -33.07 18.67 3.00
CA ALA A 415 -33.92 17.49 2.99
C ALA A 415 -35.28 17.70 3.67
N LEU A 416 -35.44 18.70 4.54
CA LEU A 416 -36.77 19.11 5.03
C LEU A 416 -37.65 19.70 3.91
N SER A 417 -37.10 19.99 2.74
CA SER A 417 -37.83 20.57 1.60
C SER A 417 -38.11 19.61 0.43
N LYS A 418 -37.48 18.41 0.35
CA LYS A 418 -37.62 17.48 -0.80
C LYS A 418 -37.53 15.98 -0.45
N VAL A 419 -38.01 15.17 -1.40
CA VAL A 419 -38.22 13.70 -1.39
C VAL A 419 -36.92 12.89 -1.10
N PRO A 420 -36.99 11.67 -0.51
CA PRO A 420 -35.81 10.94 -0.01
C PRO A 420 -34.80 10.54 -1.08
N ILE A 421 -33.51 10.67 -0.74
CA ILE A 421 -32.38 10.26 -1.58
C ILE A 421 -32.07 8.77 -1.35
N SER A 422 -31.74 8.03 -2.41
CA SER A 422 -31.42 6.59 -2.36
C SER A 422 -29.93 6.33 -2.12
N TRP A 423 -29.59 5.66 -1.01
CA TRP A 423 -28.20 5.44 -0.57
C TRP A 423 -27.81 3.95 -0.54
N LYS A 424 -26.81 3.53 -1.34
CA LYS A 424 -26.40 2.11 -1.47
C LYS A 424 -24.87 1.95 -1.65
N THR A 425 -24.08 2.27 -0.63
CA THR A 425 -22.61 2.04 -0.61
C THR A 425 -22.21 1.43 0.73
N CYS A 426 -21.39 0.37 0.72
CA CYS A 426 -20.97 -0.33 1.94
C CYS A 426 -19.53 0.05 2.31
N LEU A 427 -19.35 0.73 3.45
CA LEU A 427 -18.10 1.34 3.88
C LEU A 427 -17.56 0.71 5.19
N LEU A 428 -16.24 0.64 5.32
CA LEU A 428 -15.55 0.21 6.54
C LEU A 428 -15.01 1.42 7.31
N PRO A 429 -15.42 1.62 8.58
CA PRO A 429 -15.01 2.78 9.35
C PRO A 429 -13.53 2.73 9.76
N ALA A 430 -12.96 3.88 10.12
CA ALA A 430 -11.56 3.97 10.59
C ALA A 430 -11.31 3.24 11.93
N SER A 431 -12.36 2.83 12.65
CA SER A 431 -12.29 1.96 13.83
C SER A 431 -12.02 0.49 13.49
N PHE A 432 -12.27 0.06 12.25
CA PHE A 432 -12.05 -1.32 11.84
C PHE A 432 -10.56 -1.60 11.57
N THR A 433 -9.89 -2.21 12.55
CA THR A 433 -8.45 -2.47 12.52
C THR A 433 -8.00 -3.24 11.28
N GLY A 434 -7.04 -2.66 10.55
CA GLY A 434 -6.50 -3.19 9.30
C GLY A 434 -7.27 -2.76 8.05
N GLY A 435 -8.45 -2.17 8.17
CA GLY A 435 -9.23 -1.61 7.06
C GLY A 435 -8.55 -0.41 6.39
N PRO A 436 -8.96 -0.04 5.15
CA PRO A 436 -8.29 1.03 4.39
C PRO A 436 -8.21 2.36 5.15
N ARG A 437 -9.33 2.79 5.75
CA ARG A 437 -9.43 4.05 6.51
C ARG A 437 -8.61 4.01 7.80
N TYR A 438 -8.52 2.86 8.47
CA TYR A 438 -7.68 2.65 9.64
C TYR A 438 -6.19 2.82 9.29
N MET A 439 -5.70 2.10 8.26
CA MET A 439 -4.30 2.19 7.82
C MET A 439 -3.94 3.61 7.36
N TYR A 440 -4.86 4.27 6.62
CA TYR A 440 -4.67 5.63 6.15
C TYR A 440 -4.69 6.66 7.29
N SER A 441 -5.55 6.50 8.31
CA SER A 441 -5.51 7.36 9.50
C SER A 441 -4.18 7.25 10.23
N HIS A 442 -3.63 6.04 10.40
CA HIS A 442 -2.32 5.85 11.04
C HIS A 442 -1.17 6.43 10.23
N TYR A 443 -1.23 6.39 8.90
CA TYR A 443 -0.29 7.11 8.02
C TYR A 443 -0.34 8.63 8.25
N GLN A 444 -1.55 9.20 8.29
CA GLN A 444 -1.74 10.64 8.54
C GLN A 444 -1.29 11.05 9.95
N ASP A 445 -1.52 10.21 10.96
CA ASP A 445 -1.03 10.43 12.33
C ASP A 445 0.50 10.46 12.38
N ALA A 446 1.16 9.58 11.63
CA ALA A 446 2.62 9.52 11.52
C ALA A 446 3.21 10.76 10.82
N LEU A 447 2.55 11.25 9.76
CA LEU A 447 2.89 12.54 9.13
C LEU A 447 2.70 13.73 10.07
N ALA A 448 1.67 13.72 10.92
CA ALA A 448 1.44 14.80 11.89
C ALA A 448 2.54 14.87 12.96
N ILE A 449 3.06 13.71 13.41
CA ILE A 449 4.24 13.66 14.30
C ILE A 449 5.47 14.19 13.55
N CYS A 450 5.69 13.77 12.30
CA CYS A 450 6.78 14.24 11.45
C CYS A 450 6.76 15.78 11.23
N ARG A 451 5.57 16.38 11.10
CA ARG A 451 5.39 17.85 11.03
C ARG A 451 5.94 18.58 12.26
N VAL A 452 5.80 17.98 13.45
CA VAL A 452 6.17 18.61 14.73
C VAL A 452 7.62 18.34 15.12
N HIS A 453 8.12 17.13 14.87
CA HIS A 453 9.45 16.69 15.29
C HIS A 453 10.49 16.65 14.15
N GLY A 454 10.13 17.00 12.92
CA GLY A 454 10.99 16.86 11.75
C GLY A 454 11.10 15.41 11.27
N ASN A 455 12.26 15.03 10.71
CA ASN A 455 12.49 13.68 10.22
C ASN A 455 12.88 12.71 11.34
N PRO A 456 12.44 11.44 11.27
CA PRO A 456 12.92 10.40 12.18
C PRO A 456 14.40 10.07 11.89
N GLN A 457 15.22 10.00 12.93
CA GLN A 457 16.65 9.71 12.80
C GLN A 457 16.93 8.23 12.61
N TYR A 458 16.12 7.33 13.19
CA TYR A 458 16.35 5.89 13.11
C TYR A 458 15.10 5.12 12.69
N PHE A 459 15.30 4.07 11.88
CA PHE A 459 14.33 3.03 11.58
C PHE A 459 14.85 1.69 12.09
N ILE A 460 14.08 1.04 12.96
CA ILE A 460 14.46 -0.23 13.60
C ILE A 460 13.45 -1.30 13.22
N THR A 461 13.94 -2.43 12.72
CA THR A 461 13.13 -3.64 12.47
C THR A 461 13.53 -4.73 13.44
N PHE A 462 12.70 -4.94 14.47
CA PHE A 462 12.88 -5.98 15.47
C PHE A 462 12.02 -7.20 15.12
N THR A 463 12.67 -8.31 14.77
CA THR A 463 12.02 -9.60 14.47
C THR A 463 12.02 -10.49 15.71
N CYS A 464 10.91 -11.19 15.97
CA CYS A 464 10.83 -12.18 17.05
C CYS A 464 11.87 -13.30 16.91
N ASN A 465 12.50 -13.73 18.01
CA ASN A 465 13.34 -14.93 18.03
C ASN A 465 12.59 -16.09 18.72
N VAL A 466 12.38 -17.21 18.02
CA VAL A 466 11.72 -18.40 18.58
C VAL A 466 12.59 -19.20 19.56
N LYS A 467 13.90 -18.94 19.61
CA LYS A 467 14.86 -19.59 20.52
C LYS A 467 14.98 -18.89 21.88
N TRP A 468 14.22 -17.82 22.12
CA TRP A 468 14.27 -17.11 23.40
C TRP A 468 13.98 -18.05 24.58
N PRO A 469 14.74 -17.96 25.69
CA PRO A 469 14.54 -18.78 26.88
C PRO A 469 13.10 -18.85 27.39
N GLU A 470 12.31 -17.76 27.34
CA GLU A 470 10.90 -17.78 27.80
C GLU A 470 9.98 -18.61 26.92
N ILE A 471 10.35 -18.82 25.65
CA ILE A 471 9.68 -19.73 24.72
C ILE A 471 10.21 -21.15 24.95
N THR A 472 11.53 -21.35 24.90
CA THR A 472 12.15 -22.68 25.04
C THR A 472 11.74 -23.37 26.34
N ARG A 473 11.84 -22.69 27.50
CA ARG A 473 11.40 -23.25 28.78
C ARG A 473 9.90 -23.56 28.82
N TYR A 474 9.07 -22.77 28.14
CA TYR A 474 7.64 -23.06 28.03
C TYR A 474 7.39 -24.33 27.21
N MET A 475 8.12 -24.51 26.11
CA MET A 475 8.03 -25.68 25.24
C MET A 475 8.48 -26.95 26.00
N ASP A 476 9.60 -26.88 26.72
CA ASP A 476 10.15 -27.97 27.54
C ASP A 476 9.18 -28.38 28.67
N MET A 477 8.61 -27.42 29.41
CA MET A 477 7.63 -27.68 30.48
C MET A 477 6.34 -28.38 30.00
N HIS A 478 6.05 -28.36 28.70
CA HIS A 478 4.85 -28.95 28.11
C HIS A 478 5.13 -30.16 27.18
N ASP A 479 6.37 -30.65 27.11
CA ASP A 479 6.80 -31.72 26.17
C ASP A 479 6.44 -31.40 24.70
N GLN A 480 6.59 -30.12 24.32
CA GLN A 480 6.32 -29.64 22.96
C GLN A 480 7.65 -29.30 22.28
N ARG A 481 7.86 -29.79 21.04
CA ARG A 481 9.19 -29.70 20.37
C ARG A 481 9.32 -28.67 19.26
N ASP A 482 8.21 -28.13 18.76
CA ASP A 482 8.19 -27.12 17.68
C ASP A 482 7.55 -25.81 18.17
N PRO A 483 8.34 -24.75 18.46
CA PRO A 483 7.82 -23.45 18.89
C PRO A 483 6.80 -22.84 17.91
N GLN A 484 6.93 -23.11 16.61
CA GLN A 484 6.03 -22.56 15.58
C GLN A 484 4.63 -23.14 15.67
N SER A 485 4.49 -24.31 16.30
CA SER A 485 3.20 -24.90 16.64
C SER A 485 2.46 -24.11 17.74
N ARG A 486 3.13 -23.20 18.46
CA ARG A 486 2.60 -22.37 19.55
C ARG A 486 2.65 -20.88 19.23
N ALA A 487 1.95 -20.50 18.17
CA ALA A 487 1.79 -19.10 17.76
C ALA A 487 1.18 -18.20 18.85
N ASP A 488 0.40 -18.76 19.78
CA ASP A 488 -0.13 -18.06 20.96
C ASP A 488 0.96 -17.66 21.98
N ILE A 489 2.02 -18.45 22.10
CA ILE A 489 3.17 -18.17 22.97
C ILE A 489 4.08 -17.16 22.27
N ILE A 490 4.40 -17.39 21.00
CA ILE A 490 5.19 -16.46 20.17
C ILE A 490 4.59 -15.06 20.20
N ALA A 491 3.28 -14.92 19.98
CA ALA A 491 2.60 -13.62 20.03
C ALA A 491 2.69 -12.95 21.40
N ARG A 492 2.53 -13.71 22.50
CA ARG A 492 2.61 -13.18 23.87
C ARG A 492 4.02 -12.76 24.27
N VAL A 493 5.02 -13.63 24.06
CA VAL A 493 6.43 -13.32 24.37
C VAL A 493 6.92 -12.16 23.51
N PHE A 494 6.61 -12.14 22.20
CA PHE A 494 6.97 -11.00 21.36
C PHE A 494 6.32 -9.69 21.81
N LYS A 495 5.05 -9.73 22.24
CA LYS A 495 4.38 -8.53 22.78
C LYS A 495 5.10 -7.98 24.03
N LEU A 496 5.55 -8.86 24.93
CA LEU A 496 6.35 -8.50 26.11
C LEU A 496 7.74 -7.97 25.72
N LYS A 497 8.43 -8.61 24.77
CA LYS A 497 9.74 -8.17 24.28
C LYS A 497 9.67 -6.82 23.56
N VAL A 498 8.62 -6.54 22.78
CA VAL A 498 8.36 -5.20 22.20
C VAL A 498 8.13 -4.16 23.29
N GLN A 499 7.40 -4.47 24.36
CA GLN A 499 7.23 -3.55 25.49
C GLN A 499 8.55 -3.28 26.22
N SER A 500 9.35 -4.31 26.47
CA SER A 500 10.70 -4.19 27.04
C SER A 500 11.65 -3.37 26.14
N PHE A 501 11.57 -3.56 24.83
CA PHE A 501 12.31 -2.79 23.82
C PHE A 501 11.96 -1.29 23.85
N ILE A 502 10.67 -0.94 23.84
CA ILE A 502 10.24 0.46 23.94
C ILE A 502 10.64 1.09 25.30
N ASN A 503 10.58 0.32 26.39
CA ASN A 503 11.05 0.80 27.69
C ASN A 503 12.57 1.05 27.70
N TYR A 504 13.37 0.12 27.16
CA TYR A 504 14.82 0.25 27.02
C TYR A 504 15.22 1.48 26.20
N LEU A 505 14.54 1.72 25.08
CA LEU A 505 14.75 2.90 24.25
C LEU A 505 14.55 4.21 25.04
N LYS A 506 13.58 4.25 25.96
CA LYS A 506 13.21 5.45 26.74
C LYS A 506 14.04 5.64 28.01
N GLN A 507 14.37 4.56 28.71
CA GLN A 507 14.98 4.58 30.05
C GLN A 507 16.51 4.57 29.96
N ASP A 508 17.07 3.55 29.32
CA ASP A 508 18.51 3.36 29.14
C ASP A 508 19.08 4.23 28.00
N LYS A 509 18.22 4.91 27.23
CA LYS A 509 18.55 5.93 26.22
C LYS A 509 19.70 5.51 25.26
N PRO A 510 19.63 4.33 24.59
CA PRO A 510 20.73 3.79 23.78
C PRO A 510 21.12 4.65 22.57
N PHE A 511 20.23 5.54 22.11
CA PHE A 511 20.44 6.52 21.05
C PHE A 511 20.33 7.98 21.56
N GLY A 512 20.42 8.19 22.88
CA GLY A 512 20.07 9.47 23.51
C GLY A 512 18.59 9.57 23.89
N GLU A 513 18.14 10.77 24.19
CA GLU A 513 16.77 11.07 24.60
C GLU A 513 15.80 11.07 23.41
N ILE A 514 14.59 10.53 23.59
CA ILE A 514 13.60 10.32 22.53
C ILE A 514 12.42 11.28 22.75
N ASP A 515 12.22 12.20 21.81
CA ASP A 515 11.10 13.15 21.83
C ASP A 515 9.80 12.49 21.34
N ALA A 516 9.90 11.63 20.32
CA ALA A 516 8.77 10.88 19.76
C ALA A 516 9.19 9.50 19.22
N TYR A 517 8.26 8.55 19.19
CA TYR A 517 8.42 7.26 18.53
C TYR A 517 7.08 6.73 18.06
N LEU A 518 7.09 5.91 17.02
CA LEU A 518 5.92 5.13 16.61
C LEU A 518 6.36 3.78 16.08
N TYR A 519 5.51 2.78 16.19
CA TYR A 519 5.78 1.46 15.65
C TYR A 519 4.54 0.79 15.07
N THR A 520 4.79 -0.12 14.13
CA THR A 520 3.81 -1.02 13.50
C THR A 520 4.28 -2.46 13.65
N ILE A 521 3.37 -3.35 13.99
CA ILE A 521 3.59 -4.80 13.97
C ILE A 521 3.20 -5.35 12.60
N GLU A 522 4.17 -5.88 11.85
CA GLU A 522 3.93 -6.52 10.56
C GLU A 522 3.99 -8.05 10.68
N PHE A 523 3.04 -8.72 10.02
CA PHE A 523 3.01 -10.17 9.84
C PHE A 523 3.28 -10.46 8.37
N GLN A 524 4.53 -10.73 8.01
CA GLN A 524 4.86 -11.23 6.68
C GLN A 524 4.23 -12.63 6.52
N LYS A 525 3.74 -12.99 5.32
CA LYS A 525 2.97 -14.22 5.01
C LYS A 525 3.22 -15.45 5.90
N ARG A 526 4.50 -15.82 6.08
CA ARG A 526 5.00 -16.99 6.81
C ARG A 526 5.94 -16.59 7.96
N GLY A 527 6.20 -15.29 8.09
CA GLY A 527 7.18 -14.74 9.00
C GLY A 527 6.73 -14.81 10.44
N LEU A 528 7.72 -14.71 11.31
CA LEU A 528 7.50 -14.38 12.71
C LEU A 528 7.05 -12.90 12.80
N PRO A 529 6.39 -12.49 13.90
CA PRO A 529 6.05 -11.08 14.09
C PRO A 529 7.27 -10.16 13.99
N HIS A 530 7.13 -9.04 13.28
CA HIS A 530 8.12 -7.97 13.17
C HIS A 530 7.57 -6.67 13.76
N CYS A 531 8.42 -5.88 14.40
CA CYS A 531 8.10 -4.54 14.90
C CYS A 531 8.95 -3.51 14.15
N HIS A 532 8.33 -2.77 13.24
CA HIS A 532 8.95 -1.65 12.52
C HIS A 532 8.74 -0.37 13.31
N THR A 533 9.83 0.27 13.73
CA THR A 533 9.83 1.40 14.67
C THR A 533 10.54 2.60 14.07
N LEU A 534 9.93 3.78 14.13
CA LEU A 534 10.61 5.06 13.89
C LEU A 534 10.85 5.78 15.21
N ILE A 535 12.00 6.43 15.32
CA ILE A 535 12.44 7.17 16.50
C ILE A 535 12.83 8.59 16.10
N TRP A 536 12.28 9.57 16.81
CA TRP A 536 12.71 10.95 16.84
C TRP A 536 13.54 11.19 18.09
N VAL A 537 14.83 11.43 17.88
CA VAL A 537 15.80 11.72 18.94
C VAL A 537 15.88 13.23 19.17
N ASN A 538 16.05 13.61 20.42
CA ASN A 538 16.16 15.00 20.85
C ASN A 538 17.32 15.71 20.17
N ALA A 539 17.13 16.98 19.79
CA ALA A 539 18.09 17.76 19.00
C ALA A 539 19.52 17.79 19.57
N LYS A 540 19.70 17.63 20.88
CA LYS A 540 21.02 17.52 21.55
C LYS A 540 21.83 16.29 21.09
N TYR A 541 21.16 15.22 20.68
CA TYR A 541 21.74 13.93 20.29
C TYR A 541 21.60 13.67 18.77
N ASN A 542 21.28 14.69 17.97
CA ASN A 542 21.27 14.57 16.51
C ASN A 542 22.67 14.26 15.98
N ILE A 543 22.78 13.18 15.20
CA ILE A 543 23.99 12.84 14.45
C ILE A 543 24.23 13.91 13.36
N LYS A 544 25.48 14.38 13.28
CA LYS A 544 25.99 15.38 12.34
C LYS A 544 27.07 14.82 11.42
N THR A 545 27.81 13.78 11.81
CA THR A 545 28.88 13.19 10.98
C THR A 545 28.70 11.69 10.74
N PRO A 546 29.31 11.10 9.68
CA PRO A 546 29.26 9.66 9.44
C PRO A 546 29.87 8.83 10.57
N GLU A 547 30.95 9.33 11.20
CA GLU A 547 31.64 8.63 12.29
C GLU A 547 30.76 8.52 13.55
N GLU A 548 29.87 9.49 13.76
CA GLU A 548 28.84 9.40 14.79
C GLU A 548 27.77 8.34 14.46
N VAL A 549 27.48 8.06 13.17
CA VAL A 549 26.60 6.92 12.78
C VAL A 549 27.27 5.60 13.15
N ASP A 550 28.56 5.43 12.81
CA ASP A 550 29.34 4.21 13.10
C ASP A 550 29.46 3.94 14.61
N ALA A 551 29.33 4.96 15.47
CA ALA A 551 29.29 4.81 16.92
C ALA A 551 27.99 4.17 17.45
N PHE A 552 26.90 4.18 16.67
CA PHE A 552 25.61 3.57 17.02
C PHE A 552 25.23 2.37 16.15
N ILE A 553 25.71 2.27 14.91
CA ILE A 553 25.35 1.24 13.94
C ILE A 553 26.62 0.66 13.31
N THR A 554 26.74 -0.66 13.31
CA THR A 554 27.85 -1.39 12.67
C THR A 554 27.31 -2.51 11.79
N ALA A 555 28.09 -2.94 10.81
CA ALA A 555 27.86 -4.11 9.97
C ALA A 555 29.11 -5.01 9.95
N GLU A 556 29.74 -5.18 11.12
CA GLU A 556 30.94 -5.98 11.34
C GLU A 556 30.66 -7.18 12.25
N LEU A 557 31.40 -8.27 12.05
CA LEU A 557 31.43 -9.39 12.99
C LEU A 557 32.03 -8.94 14.34
N PRO A 558 31.39 -9.24 15.49
CA PRO A 558 31.96 -9.02 16.81
C PRO A 558 33.14 -9.97 17.06
N ASP A 559 34.11 -9.52 17.85
CA ASP A 559 35.25 -10.37 18.20
C ASP A 559 34.80 -11.57 19.07
N PRO A 560 35.13 -12.82 18.68
CA PRO A 560 34.64 -14.01 19.36
C PRO A 560 35.28 -14.25 20.73
N LEU A 561 36.41 -13.58 21.05
CA LEU A 561 37.07 -13.67 22.36
C LEU A 561 36.63 -12.53 23.28
N LEU A 562 36.47 -11.31 22.76
CA LEU A 562 36.09 -10.12 23.55
C LEU A 562 34.58 -9.97 23.72
N GLU A 563 33.77 -10.33 22.72
CA GLU A 563 32.31 -10.16 22.69
C GLU A 563 31.56 -11.47 22.35
N PRO A 564 31.86 -12.63 22.98
CA PRO A 564 31.40 -13.96 22.55
C PRO A 564 29.88 -14.12 22.42
N GLN A 565 29.10 -13.55 23.36
CA GLN A 565 27.63 -13.58 23.32
C GLN A 565 27.05 -12.77 22.16
N LEU A 566 27.65 -11.61 21.87
CA LEU A 566 27.26 -10.79 20.72
C LEU A 566 27.68 -11.49 19.42
N HIS A 567 28.88 -12.07 19.34
CA HIS A 567 29.31 -12.86 18.18
C HIS A 567 28.34 -14.02 17.90
N ALA A 568 27.93 -14.78 18.92
CA ALA A 568 26.92 -15.83 18.78
C ALA A 568 25.56 -15.30 18.28
N THR A 569 25.12 -14.14 18.80
CA THR A 569 23.88 -13.48 18.36
C THR A 569 23.96 -13.04 16.89
N ILE A 570 25.03 -12.35 16.50
CA ILE A 570 25.20 -11.84 15.13
C ILE A 570 25.32 -12.98 14.13
N THR A 571 26.11 -14.01 14.45
CA THR A 571 26.27 -15.18 13.57
C THR A 571 25.01 -16.06 13.47
N THR A 572 24.13 -16.05 14.47
CA THR A 572 22.85 -16.78 14.43
C THR A 572 21.72 -15.98 13.80
N CYS A 573 21.66 -14.66 14.00
CA CYS A 573 20.47 -13.85 13.72
C CYS A 573 20.67 -12.68 12.76
N MET A 574 21.90 -12.22 12.51
CA MET A 574 22.18 -10.99 11.73
C MET A 574 23.01 -11.24 10.47
N ILE A 575 22.97 -12.46 9.95
CA ILE A 575 23.63 -12.85 8.68
C ILE A 575 22.58 -12.97 7.57
N HIS A 576 22.82 -12.31 6.44
CA HIS A 576 22.11 -12.58 5.19
C HIS A 576 22.50 -13.95 4.63
N VAL A 577 21.51 -14.78 4.30
CA VAL A 577 21.72 -16.10 3.69
C VAL A 577 22.37 -15.94 2.30
N PRO A 578 23.42 -16.72 1.96
CA PRO A 578 23.98 -16.73 0.61
C PRO A 578 22.93 -17.04 -0.47
N CYS A 579 22.98 -16.30 -1.58
CA CYS A 579 21.98 -16.34 -2.65
C CYS A 579 22.62 -16.09 -4.03
N GLY A 580 21.88 -16.39 -5.11
CA GLY A 580 22.42 -16.32 -6.47
C GLY A 580 23.24 -17.57 -6.81
N LEU A 581 24.39 -17.41 -7.47
CA LEU A 581 25.25 -18.54 -7.88
C LEU A 581 25.75 -19.40 -6.71
N LEU A 582 25.77 -18.86 -5.49
CA LEU A 582 26.12 -19.59 -4.26
C LEU A 582 24.96 -20.45 -3.70
N ASN A 583 23.72 -20.21 -4.15
CA ASN A 583 22.54 -20.96 -3.75
C ASN A 583 21.36 -20.67 -4.70
N GLU A 584 21.24 -21.46 -5.77
CA GLU A 584 20.22 -21.30 -6.81
C GLU A 584 18.77 -21.44 -6.31
N ARG A 585 18.58 -22.04 -5.13
CA ARG A 585 17.25 -22.22 -4.50
C ARG A 585 16.79 -20.99 -3.70
N ALA A 586 17.63 -19.98 -3.54
CA ALA A 586 17.29 -18.73 -2.88
C ALA A 586 16.72 -17.69 -3.88
N PRO A 587 15.67 -16.93 -3.53
CA PRO A 587 15.02 -16.00 -4.46
C PRO A 587 15.95 -14.85 -4.88
N LEU A 588 16.18 -14.74 -6.19
CA LEU A 588 17.02 -13.74 -6.88
C LEU A 588 16.44 -12.32 -6.84
N GLN A 589 16.40 -11.66 -5.68
CA GLN A 589 16.02 -10.23 -5.57
C GLN A 589 17.19 -9.29 -5.30
N GLN A 590 18.23 -9.74 -4.60
CA GLN A 590 19.50 -9.01 -4.41
C GLN A 590 20.63 -10.04 -4.34
N THR A 591 21.78 -9.74 -4.94
CA THR A 591 22.98 -10.57 -4.84
C THR A 591 23.77 -10.22 -3.58
N PHE A 592 24.14 -11.24 -2.79
CA PHE A 592 25.02 -11.12 -1.62
C PHE A 592 26.28 -11.96 -1.84
N PRO A 593 27.47 -11.51 -1.39
CA PRO A 593 27.71 -10.37 -0.49
C PRO A 593 27.54 -9.01 -1.20
N LYS A 594 27.24 -7.96 -0.43
CA LYS A 594 27.22 -6.59 -0.98
C LYS A 594 28.66 -6.17 -1.31
N ALA A 595 28.89 -5.68 -2.53
CA ALA A 595 30.22 -5.21 -2.95
C ALA A 595 30.72 -4.06 -2.05
N ILE A 596 31.85 -4.28 -1.38
CA ILE A 596 32.53 -3.33 -0.49
C ILE A 596 33.22 -2.25 -1.36
N PRO A 597 32.79 -0.97 -1.34
CA PRO A 597 33.35 0.06 -2.20
C PRO A 597 34.59 0.70 -1.56
N ARG A 598 35.59 1.04 -2.37
CA ARG A 598 36.87 1.62 -1.90
C ARG A 598 36.81 3.10 -1.45
N ARG A 599 35.66 3.79 -1.52
CA ARG A 599 35.51 5.19 -1.07
C ARG A 599 34.14 5.46 -0.44
N TYR A 600 34.15 6.32 0.57
CA TYR A 600 33.01 6.72 1.39
C TYR A 600 31.86 7.29 0.57
N SER A 601 30.68 6.68 0.67
CA SER A 601 29.40 7.29 0.30
C SER A 601 28.53 7.38 1.55
N TYR A 602 27.86 8.52 1.74
CA TYR A 602 27.13 8.90 2.97
C TYR A 602 25.90 8.03 3.33
N THR A 603 25.78 6.84 2.73
CA THR A 603 24.70 5.86 2.91
C THR A 603 25.24 4.44 3.17
N ARG A 604 26.50 4.29 3.61
CA ARG A 604 27.09 2.99 3.96
C ARG A 604 27.91 3.10 5.24
N TYR A 605 27.57 2.24 6.20
CA TYR A 605 28.30 2.05 7.46
C TYR A 605 29.72 1.58 7.19
N LYS A 606 30.65 1.85 8.11
CA LYS A 606 32.02 1.38 8.01
C LYS A 606 32.07 -0.16 8.05
N HIS A 607 32.75 -0.71 7.06
CA HIS A 607 33.25 -2.08 7.08
C HIS A 607 34.77 -2.00 7.21
N GLY A 608 35.31 -2.46 8.35
CA GLY A 608 36.74 -2.68 8.53
C GLY A 608 37.28 -3.77 7.60
N PRO A 609 38.62 -3.89 7.48
CA PRO A 609 39.24 -4.97 6.71
C PRO A 609 38.76 -6.35 7.20
N ASP A 610 38.62 -7.31 6.29
CA ASP A 610 38.08 -8.67 6.53
C ASP A 610 39.04 -9.57 7.36
N ALA A 611 39.38 -9.13 8.57
CA ALA A 611 40.24 -9.85 9.51
C ALA A 611 39.48 -10.99 10.23
N GLN A 612 38.15 -10.88 10.35
CA GLN A 612 37.31 -11.88 11.01
C GLN A 612 36.34 -12.50 9.99
N HIS A 613 36.20 -13.82 10.05
CA HIS A 613 35.34 -14.61 9.19
C HIS A 613 34.77 -15.80 9.97
N THR A 614 33.59 -16.26 9.57
CA THR A 614 32.95 -17.46 10.12
C THR A 614 32.44 -18.37 8.99
N THR A 615 32.23 -19.65 9.25
CA THR A 615 31.73 -20.59 8.24
C THR A 615 30.28 -20.95 8.54
N SER A 616 29.38 -20.73 7.58
CA SER A 616 27.99 -21.19 7.68
C SER A 616 27.57 -21.89 6.40
N CYS A 617 26.95 -23.07 6.54
CA CYS A 617 26.55 -23.94 5.42
C CYS A 617 27.65 -24.19 4.36
N GLY A 618 28.92 -24.20 4.74
CA GLY A 618 30.06 -24.39 3.84
C GLY A 618 30.52 -23.15 3.07
N THR A 619 29.93 -21.98 3.33
CA THR A 619 30.38 -20.68 2.78
C THR A 619 31.15 -19.89 3.84
N ILE A 620 32.26 -19.25 3.44
CA ILE A 620 33.00 -18.31 4.28
C ILE A 620 32.24 -16.97 4.30
N ILE A 621 31.80 -16.58 5.50
CA ILE A 621 31.05 -15.37 5.74
C ILE A 621 31.97 -14.31 6.34
N HIS A 622 32.01 -13.17 5.66
CA HIS A 622 32.72 -11.94 6.00
C HIS A 622 31.71 -10.79 6.22
N ASN A 623 32.19 -9.59 6.54
CA ASN A 623 31.36 -8.43 6.92
C ASN A 623 30.29 -8.04 5.87
N GLY A 624 30.52 -8.34 4.59
CA GLY A 624 29.58 -8.08 3.47
C GLY A 624 28.23 -8.83 3.51
N TYR A 625 28.04 -9.75 4.47
CA TYR A 625 26.78 -10.44 4.74
C TYR A 625 26.06 -9.96 6.02
N VAL A 626 26.70 -9.13 6.85
CA VAL A 626 26.15 -8.71 8.14
C VAL A 626 25.06 -7.65 7.94
N VAL A 627 23.91 -7.86 8.58
CA VAL A 627 22.79 -6.91 8.63
C VAL A 627 23.15 -5.77 9.60
N PRO A 628 23.00 -4.48 9.22
CA PRO A 628 23.32 -3.34 10.09
C PRO A 628 22.62 -3.41 11.47
N TYR A 629 23.38 -3.22 12.53
CA TYR A 629 22.88 -3.45 13.90
C TYR A 629 23.49 -2.50 14.93
N ASN A 630 22.79 -2.35 16.05
CA ASN A 630 23.31 -1.69 17.25
C ASN A 630 23.75 -2.77 18.26
N LYS A 631 25.03 -2.76 18.67
CA LYS A 631 25.58 -3.75 19.60
C LYS A 631 24.73 -3.92 20.87
N LYS A 632 24.34 -2.81 21.50
CA LYS A 632 23.56 -2.82 22.75
C LYS A 632 22.17 -3.45 22.60
N LEU A 633 21.49 -3.21 21.47
CA LEU A 633 20.18 -3.83 21.19
C LEU A 633 20.32 -5.33 20.96
N CYS A 634 21.27 -5.77 20.14
CA CYS A 634 21.47 -7.19 19.87
C CYS A 634 21.90 -7.96 21.13
N SER A 635 22.81 -7.43 21.96
CA SER A 635 23.17 -8.07 23.24
C SER A 635 22.01 -8.18 24.23
N ARG A 636 21.16 -7.15 24.35
CA ARG A 636 20.06 -7.15 25.33
C ARG A 636 18.89 -8.05 24.94
N PHE A 637 18.63 -8.23 23.65
CA PHE A 637 17.44 -8.90 23.14
C PHE A 637 17.71 -10.21 22.39
N GLU A 638 18.96 -10.55 22.07
CA GLU A 638 19.36 -11.79 21.37
C GLU A 638 18.43 -12.13 20.19
N ALA A 639 18.33 -11.21 19.23
CA ALA A 639 17.36 -11.31 18.14
C ALA A 639 17.81 -10.56 16.89
N HIS A 640 17.13 -10.82 15.77
CA HIS A 640 17.34 -10.08 14.53
C HIS A 640 16.78 -8.66 14.66
N ILE A 641 17.65 -7.66 14.86
CA ILE A 641 17.30 -6.24 15.02
C ILE A 641 18.09 -5.40 14.01
N ASN A 642 17.52 -5.18 12.81
CA ASN A 642 18.13 -4.27 11.83
C ASN A 642 17.94 -2.82 12.31
N VAL A 643 19.00 -2.02 12.29
CA VAL A 643 18.98 -0.59 12.66
C VAL A 643 19.53 0.22 11.49
N GLU A 644 18.69 1.09 10.93
CA GLU A 644 19.05 1.96 9.81
C GLU A 644 19.00 3.43 10.21
N TYR A 645 20.01 4.21 9.83
CA TYR A 645 19.98 5.67 9.98
C TYR A 645 19.18 6.31 8.84
N CYS A 646 18.24 7.19 9.20
CA CYS A 646 17.14 7.65 8.35
C CYS A 646 16.95 9.17 8.31
N GLY A 647 17.78 9.95 9.03
CA GLY A 647 17.61 11.40 9.18
C GLY A 647 17.67 12.23 7.87
N TRP A 648 18.09 11.63 6.76
CA TRP A 648 18.16 12.27 5.44
C TRP A 648 16.78 12.27 4.75
N ASN A 649 16.40 13.41 4.14
CA ASN A 649 15.09 13.66 3.50
C ASN A 649 14.61 12.61 2.47
N MET A 650 15.49 11.72 1.99
CA MET A 650 15.26 10.83 0.85
C MET A 650 14.36 9.62 1.14
N MET A 651 14.17 9.21 2.40
CA MET A 651 13.52 7.91 2.72
C MET A 651 12.12 7.99 3.35
N ILE A 652 11.61 9.18 3.70
CA ILE A 652 10.39 9.38 4.50
C ILE A 652 9.17 8.60 3.96
N LYS A 653 8.92 8.62 2.64
CA LYS A 653 7.83 7.86 2.02
C LYS A 653 8.01 6.34 2.12
N TYR A 654 9.24 5.85 1.99
CA TYR A 654 9.56 4.42 2.11
C TYR A 654 9.42 3.94 3.55
N LEU A 655 9.82 4.76 4.53
CA LEU A 655 9.67 4.47 5.95
C LEU A 655 8.19 4.39 6.35
N PHE A 656 7.40 5.41 6.01
CA PHE A 656 5.96 5.38 6.31
C PHE A 656 5.22 4.28 5.56
N LYS A 657 5.71 3.79 4.42
CA LYS A 657 5.19 2.57 3.78
C LYS A 657 5.25 1.36 4.72
N TYR A 658 6.33 1.12 5.47
CA TYR A 658 6.38 -0.01 6.44
C TYR A 658 5.41 0.18 7.62
N ILE A 659 4.99 1.42 7.88
CA ILE A 659 4.05 1.74 8.95
C ILE A 659 2.60 1.63 8.48
N SER A 660 2.31 1.95 7.21
CA SER A 660 0.96 2.02 6.65
C SER A 660 0.67 0.97 5.56
N LYS A 661 1.59 0.05 5.28
CA LYS A 661 1.37 -1.08 4.36
C LYS A 661 0.21 -1.92 4.91
N GLY A 662 -0.87 -2.01 4.14
CA GLY A 662 -1.97 -2.93 4.42
C GLY A 662 -1.55 -4.40 4.30
N ILE A 663 -2.40 -5.30 4.78
CA ILE A 663 -2.16 -6.75 4.83
C ILE A 663 -1.76 -7.28 3.43
N ASP A 664 -0.84 -8.24 3.37
CA ASP A 664 -0.36 -8.83 2.11
C ASP A 664 -1.53 -9.37 1.26
N ARG A 665 -1.56 -9.02 -0.03
CA ARG A 665 -2.60 -9.45 -0.99
C ARG A 665 -2.02 -10.20 -2.20
N VAL A 666 -2.84 -11.10 -2.77
CA VAL A 666 -2.66 -11.68 -4.10
C VAL A 666 -3.06 -10.65 -5.16
N ARG A 667 -2.24 -10.50 -6.20
CA ARG A 667 -2.60 -9.75 -7.41
C ARG A 667 -3.22 -10.71 -8.43
N TYR A 668 -4.44 -10.43 -8.86
CA TYR A 668 -5.13 -11.12 -9.94
C TYR A 668 -5.97 -10.12 -10.74
N VAL A 669 -6.36 -10.49 -11.96
CA VAL A 669 -7.25 -9.70 -12.81
C VAL A 669 -8.59 -10.43 -12.87
N ILE A 670 -9.68 -9.72 -12.56
CA ILE A 670 -11.03 -10.25 -12.77
C ILE A 670 -11.46 -9.85 -14.18
N GLN A 671 -11.31 -10.74 -15.15
CA GLN A 671 -12.12 -10.66 -16.35
C GLN A 671 -13.55 -11.05 -15.97
N LYS A 672 -14.49 -10.14 -16.20
CA LYS A 672 -15.91 -10.50 -16.26
C LYS A 672 -16.16 -11.02 -17.66
N ASP A 673 -16.61 -12.26 -17.78
CA ASP A 673 -17.26 -12.70 -19.01
C ASP A 673 -18.52 -11.87 -19.18
N VAL A 674 -18.54 -11.02 -20.22
CA VAL A 674 -19.78 -10.43 -20.70
C VAL A 674 -20.52 -11.57 -21.41
N GLY A 675 -21.53 -12.11 -20.74
CA GLY A 675 -22.26 -13.27 -21.24
C GLY A 675 -22.88 -12.98 -22.60
N VAL A 676 -22.33 -13.60 -23.64
CA VAL A 676 -22.94 -13.67 -24.97
C VAL A 676 -24.11 -14.63 -24.89
N ASN A 677 -25.27 -14.13 -24.44
CA ASN A 677 -26.57 -14.81 -24.44
C ASN A 677 -27.69 -13.76 -24.26
N ASP A 678 -27.87 -12.92 -25.28
CA ASP A 678 -29.17 -12.39 -25.71
C ASP A 678 -28.98 -11.57 -26.99
N VAL A 679 -29.07 -12.25 -28.15
CA VAL A 679 -29.17 -11.61 -29.46
C VAL A 679 -30.53 -11.99 -30.05
N GLY A 680 -31.56 -11.24 -29.65
CA GLY A 680 -32.85 -11.20 -30.35
C GLY A 680 -32.87 -10.00 -31.30
N PRO A 681 -33.08 -10.18 -32.62
CA PRO A 681 -33.08 -9.06 -33.55
C PRO A 681 -34.41 -8.31 -33.48
N SER A 682 -34.41 -7.15 -32.81
CA SER A 682 -35.48 -6.16 -32.95
C SER A 682 -34.90 -4.85 -33.45
N ASN A 683 -35.02 -4.64 -34.77
CA ASN A 683 -34.75 -3.34 -35.38
C ASN A 683 -35.82 -2.35 -34.91
N THR A 684 -35.42 -1.27 -34.25
CA THR A 684 -36.15 0.00 -34.35
C THR A 684 -35.17 1.14 -34.12
N ILE A 685 -34.89 1.87 -35.19
CA ILE A 685 -34.07 3.07 -35.17
C ILE A 685 -35.03 4.23 -34.95
N ASN A 686 -34.99 4.89 -33.78
CA ASN A 686 -35.10 6.35 -33.61
C ASN A 686 -35.30 6.75 -32.13
N GLU A 687 -34.90 8.01 -31.88
CA GLU A 687 -35.24 8.89 -30.75
C GLU A 687 -34.31 8.96 -29.51
N GLN A 688 -33.68 10.14 -29.44
CA GLN A 688 -33.09 10.88 -28.31
C GLN A 688 -31.85 10.32 -27.59
N PRO A 689 -30.83 11.17 -27.34
CA PRO A 689 -29.69 10.84 -26.50
C PRO A 689 -30.11 10.94 -25.03
N ASP A 690 -30.70 9.85 -24.52
CA ASP A 690 -31.07 9.75 -23.12
C ASP A 690 -29.84 9.97 -22.24
N VAL A 691 -30.01 10.75 -21.16
CA VAL A 691 -28.90 11.14 -20.28
C VAL A 691 -28.45 9.91 -19.50
N MET A 692 -27.48 9.17 -20.05
CA MET A 692 -26.84 8.05 -19.38
C MET A 692 -26.13 8.54 -18.12
N CYS A 693 -26.88 8.52 -17.03
CA CYS A 693 -26.35 8.55 -15.68
C CYS A 693 -25.32 7.43 -15.60
N GLN A 694 -24.05 7.79 -15.50
CA GLN A 694 -23.00 6.85 -15.17
C GLN A 694 -23.34 6.26 -13.80
N GLU A 695 -23.92 5.05 -13.76
CA GLU A 695 -23.99 4.26 -12.54
C GLU A 695 -22.54 4.03 -12.07
N LYS A 696 -22.06 4.91 -11.19
CA LYS A 696 -20.83 4.72 -10.42
C LYS A 696 -20.92 3.33 -9.82
N GLN A 697 -20.02 2.44 -10.24
CA GLN A 697 -19.96 1.07 -9.74
C GLN A 697 -20.06 1.08 -8.22
N ARG A 698 -21.08 0.39 -7.68
CA ARG A 698 -21.35 0.35 -6.24
C ARG A 698 -20.12 -0.23 -5.53
N ILE A 699 -19.43 0.62 -4.76
CA ILE A 699 -18.22 0.23 -4.03
C ILE A 699 -18.64 -0.55 -2.79
N ASP A 700 -18.14 -1.79 -2.70
CA ASP A 700 -18.23 -2.63 -1.52
C ASP A 700 -16.83 -2.71 -0.87
N GLU A 701 -16.61 -1.89 0.17
CA GLU A 701 -15.34 -1.89 0.90
C GLU A 701 -15.11 -3.22 1.66
N ILE A 702 -16.15 -3.99 2.00
CA ILE A 702 -16.04 -5.28 2.71
C ILE A 702 -15.49 -6.35 1.76
N LYS A 703 -16.07 -6.48 0.57
CA LYS A 703 -15.55 -7.38 -0.47
C LYS A 703 -14.13 -6.99 -0.88
N THR A 704 -13.89 -5.70 -1.10
CA THR A 704 -12.56 -5.15 -1.40
C THR A 704 -11.55 -5.36 -0.26
N TYR A 705 -12.01 -5.54 0.99
CA TYR A 705 -11.15 -5.84 2.13
C TYR A 705 -10.75 -7.32 2.20
N LEU A 706 -11.70 -8.22 1.92
CA LEU A 706 -11.50 -9.67 1.92
C LEU A 706 -10.67 -10.16 0.71
N ASP A 707 -10.81 -9.51 -0.44
CA ASP A 707 -10.24 -9.96 -1.71
C ASP A 707 -8.70 -10.12 -1.67
N GLY A 708 -8.26 -11.35 -1.96
CA GLY A 708 -6.85 -11.73 -2.12
C GLY A 708 -6.00 -11.74 -0.84
N ARG A 709 -6.58 -11.55 0.34
CA ARG A 709 -5.82 -11.31 1.59
C ARG A 709 -5.19 -12.59 2.19
N TYR A 710 -3.96 -12.49 2.66
CA TYR A 710 -3.30 -13.53 3.48
C TYR A 710 -3.58 -13.33 4.98
N ILE A 711 -3.65 -14.43 5.74
CA ILE A 711 -3.74 -14.47 7.21
C ILE A 711 -2.78 -15.56 7.69
N CYS A 712 -1.95 -15.29 8.71
CA CYS A 712 -1.07 -16.30 9.30
C CYS A 712 -1.45 -16.62 10.77
N PRO A 713 -1.02 -17.77 11.34
CA PRO A 713 -1.35 -18.13 12.72
C PRO A 713 -0.87 -17.12 13.78
N HIS A 714 0.27 -16.46 13.54
CA HIS A 714 0.81 -15.42 14.43
C HIS A 714 -0.05 -14.15 14.42
N GLU A 715 -0.52 -13.73 13.24
CA GLU A 715 -1.49 -12.64 13.11
C GLU A 715 -2.79 -13.03 13.81
N ALA A 716 -3.35 -14.21 13.50
CA ALA A 716 -4.58 -14.69 14.12
C ALA A 716 -4.50 -14.66 15.66
N ALA A 717 -3.44 -15.22 16.26
CA ALA A 717 -3.22 -15.16 17.71
C ALA A 717 -3.13 -13.72 18.25
N TRP A 718 -2.35 -12.85 17.61
CA TRP A 718 -2.21 -11.43 17.98
C TRP A 718 -3.54 -10.67 17.95
N ARG A 719 -4.37 -10.96 16.94
CA ARG A 719 -5.67 -10.33 16.71
C ARG A 719 -6.74 -10.88 17.65
N ILE A 720 -6.70 -12.16 18.02
CA ILE A 720 -7.60 -12.74 19.02
C ILE A 720 -7.30 -12.17 20.42
N PHE A 721 -6.04 -11.90 20.74
CA PHE A 721 -5.64 -11.28 22.02
C PHE A 721 -5.86 -9.75 22.10
N ASP A 722 -6.48 -9.16 21.06
CA ASP A 722 -6.69 -7.71 20.87
C ASP A 722 -5.40 -6.91 21.20
N PHE A 723 -4.24 -7.40 20.70
CA PHE A 723 -2.99 -6.66 20.82
C PHE A 723 -2.92 -5.52 19.78
N PRO A 724 -2.57 -4.28 20.18
CA PRO A 724 -2.45 -3.17 19.25
C PRO A 724 -1.38 -3.44 18.17
N ILE A 725 -1.75 -3.19 16.91
CA ILE A 725 -0.85 -3.32 15.74
C ILE A 725 -0.02 -2.05 15.58
N HIS A 726 -0.61 -0.88 15.77
CA HIS A 726 0.09 0.40 15.76
C HIS A 726 0.18 0.99 17.17
N HIS A 727 1.27 1.71 17.41
CA HIS A 727 1.44 2.56 18.58
C HIS A 727 2.16 3.85 18.18
N ARG A 728 1.86 4.94 18.85
CA ARG A 728 2.53 6.23 18.67
C ARG A 728 2.67 6.96 20.00
N ASN A 729 3.77 7.68 20.14
CA ASN A 729 4.01 8.68 21.17
C ASN A 729 4.72 9.85 20.49
N PRO A 730 4.17 11.07 20.48
CA PRO A 730 2.98 11.49 21.19
C PRO A 730 1.65 10.93 20.64
N ALA A 731 0.61 11.10 21.45
CA ALA A 731 -0.76 10.93 21.00
C ALA A 731 -1.11 12.00 19.95
N VAL A 732 -1.98 11.65 19.00
CA VAL A 732 -2.43 12.56 17.93
C VAL A 732 -3.93 12.73 18.08
N GLN A 733 -4.37 13.98 18.24
CA GLN A 733 -5.77 14.41 18.29
C GLN A 733 -6.22 14.78 16.88
N ILE A 734 -7.28 14.14 16.39
CA ILE A 734 -7.90 14.49 15.12
C ILE A 734 -8.80 15.72 15.34
N LEU A 735 -8.70 16.68 14.42
CA LEU A 735 -9.40 17.96 14.46
C LEU A 735 -10.30 18.08 13.22
N SER A 736 -11.59 18.30 13.44
CA SER A 736 -12.60 18.51 12.39
C SER A 736 -12.26 19.72 11.52
N VAL A 737 -12.62 19.62 10.24
CA VAL A 737 -12.53 20.70 9.25
C VAL A 737 -13.80 20.62 8.40
N HIS A 738 -14.53 21.71 8.32
CA HIS A 738 -15.77 21.88 7.55
C HIS A 738 -16.02 23.39 7.45
N GLU A 739 -16.83 23.78 6.46
CA GLU A 739 -17.38 25.13 6.39
C GLU A 739 -18.51 25.31 7.41
N GLU A 740 -19.05 26.53 7.47
CA GLU A 740 -20.21 26.84 8.29
C GLU A 740 -21.40 25.97 7.87
N ASN A 741 -22.16 25.46 8.85
CA ASN A 741 -23.27 24.51 8.67
C ASN A 741 -22.95 23.22 7.88
N SER A 742 -21.69 22.94 7.57
CA SER A 742 -21.23 21.74 6.85
C SER A 742 -20.64 20.68 7.78
N GLN A 743 -21.06 20.66 9.06
CA GLN A 743 -20.69 19.61 10.02
C GLN A 743 -21.24 18.26 9.52
N SER A 744 -20.50 17.17 9.68
CA SER A 744 -21.03 15.82 9.47
C SER A 744 -21.64 15.28 10.77
N ILE A 745 -22.91 14.89 10.74
CA ILE A 745 -23.64 14.33 11.89
C ILE A 745 -23.96 12.87 11.62
N LEU A 746 -23.70 12.03 12.62
CA LEU A 746 -24.13 10.63 12.65
C LEU A 746 -25.49 10.51 13.35
N PHE A 747 -26.46 9.90 12.70
CA PHE A 747 -27.81 9.70 13.23
C PHE A 747 -28.33 8.30 12.87
N LYS A 748 -29.35 7.85 13.61
CA LYS A 748 -30.03 6.58 13.39
C LYS A 748 -31.37 6.81 12.69
N GLU A 749 -31.91 5.74 12.12
CA GLU A 749 -33.20 5.74 11.42
C GLU A 749 -34.41 6.06 12.30
N ASP A 750 -34.38 5.67 13.57
CA ASP A 750 -35.39 6.00 14.58
C ASP A 750 -35.33 7.47 15.06
N THR A 751 -34.31 8.23 14.63
CA THR A 751 -34.10 9.62 15.03
C THR A 751 -34.62 10.56 13.95
N THR A 752 -35.68 11.31 14.25
CA THR A 752 -36.22 12.32 13.33
C THR A 752 -35.19 13.43 13.05
N ILE A 753 -35.23 14.03 11.86
CA ILE A 753 -34.33 15.15 11.49
C ILE A 753 -34.39 16.27 12.55
N ILE A 754 -35.57 16.56 13.08
CA ILE A 754 -35.77 17.54 14.16
C ILE A 754 -35.00 17.13 15.43
N GLN A 755 -35.08 15.87 15.88
CA GLN A 755 -34.30 15.39 17.03
C GLN A 755 -32.79 15.42 16.79
N VAL A 756 -32.33 15.20 15.55
CA VAL A 756 -30.91 15.32 15.17
C VAL A 756 -30.43 16.77 15.27
N LEU A 757 -31.19 17.71 14.71
CA LEU A 757 -30.88 19.14 14.71
C LEU A 757 -31.01 19.77 16.10
N CYS A 758 -32.00 19.37 16.89
CA CYS A 758 -32.24 19.85 18.26
C CYS A 758 -31.30 19.21 19.30
N ASN A 759 -30.41 18.29 18.93
CA ASN A 759 -29.43 17.71 19.83
C ASN A 759 -28.12 18.54 19.79
N PRO A 760 -27.82 19.38 20.81
CA PRO A 760 -26.63 20.24 20.80
C PRO A 760 -25.33 19.41 20.82
N SER A 761 -25.40 18.20 21.36
CA SER A 761 -24.29 17.25 21.39
C SER A 761 -24.11 16.51 20.07
N ALA A 762 -25.06 16.56 19.12
CA ALA A 762 -24.87 16.00 17.79
C ALA A 762 -24.03 16.94 16.91
N THR A 763 -24.39 18.23 16.88
CA THR A 763 -23.82 19.25 15.99
C THR A 763 -22.43 19.74 16.40
N ARG A 764 -22.08 19.75 17.69
CA ARG A 764 -20.79 20.28 18.17
C ARG A 764 -19.60 19.44 17.67
N THR A 765 -18.61 20.12 17.09
CA THR A 765 -17.36 19.56 16.60
C THR A 765 -16.16 20.15 17.35
N THR A 766 -14.96 19.61 17.15
CA THR A 766 -13.74 20.18 17.77
C THR A 766 -13.47 21.62 17.31
N LEU A 767 -13.92 22.00 16.10
CA LEU A 767 -13.77 23.33 15.52
C LEU A 767 -14.73 24.33 16.16
N LEU A 768 -16.04 24.00 16.22
CA LEU A 768 -17.02 24.86 16.91
C LEU A 768 -16.67 25.05 18.39
N ALA A 769 -16.24 23.98 19.05
CA ALA A 769 -15.80 24.06 20.45
C ALA A 769 -14.52 24.90 20.62
N TRP A 770 -13.63 24.98 19.61
CA TRP A 770 -12.46 25.86 19.66
C TRP A 770 -12.87 27.33 19.62
N PHE A 771 -13.81 27.70 18.75
CA PHE A 771 -14.41 29.03 18.72
C PHE A 771 -15.06 29.40 20.06
N GLU A 772 -15.91 28.52 20.60
CA GLU A 772 -16.52 28.72 21.93
C GLU A 772 -15.48 28.83 23.06
N SER A 773 -14.39 28.07 22.98
CA SER A 773 -13.33 28.06 23.99
C SER A 773 -12.53 29.37 23.94
N ASN A 774 -12.20 29.89 22.76
CA ASN A 774 -11.57 31.20 22.59
C ASN A 774 -12.49 32.34 23.07
N ALA A 775 -13.80 32.23 22.89
CA ALA A 775 -14.75 33.22 23.40
C ALA A 775 -14.82 33.26 24.94
N LYS A 776 -14.44 32.17 25.62
CA LYS A 776 -14.50 32.01 27.08
C LYS A 776 -13.14 32.17 27.78
N ASP A 777 -12.04 31.76 27.14
CA ASP A 777 -10.68 31.80 27.69
C ASP A 777 -9.73 32.58 26.74
N PRO A 778 -9.44 33.86 27.04
CA PRO A 778 -8.50 34.67 26.25
C PRO A 778 -7.08 34.08 26.15
N THR A 779 -6.68 33.16 27.03
CA THR A 779 -5.37 32.52 26.90
C THR A 779 -5.30 31.54 25.72
N GLY A 780 -6.45 31.08 25.20
CA GLY A 780 -6.54 30.34 23.94
C GLY A 780 -6.11 31.15 22.71
N HIS A 781 -6.20 32.48 22.76
CA HIS A 781 -5.94 33.37 21.62
C HIS A 781 -4.49 33.34 21.12
N GLN A 782 -3.55 32.82 21.90
CA GLN A 782 -2.14 32.73 21.50
C GLN A 782 -1.83 31.53 20.60
N HIS A 783 -2.80 30.63 20.39
CA HIS A 783 -2.60 29.32 19.76
C HIS A 783 -3.46 29.16 18.51
N THR A 784 -2.88 28.56 17.47
CA THR A 784 -3.64 28.11 16.29
C THR A 784 -4.48 26.89 16.65
N TYR A 785 -5.55 26.63 15.90
CA TYR A 785 -6.41 25.45 16.12
C TYR A 785 -5.61 24.13 16.07
N ILE A 786 -4.60 24.03 15.19
CA ILE A 786 -3.75 22.83 15.08
C ILE A 786 -2.75 22.67 16.25
N GLU A 787 -2.46 23.72 17.00
CA GLU A 787 -1.63 23.70 18.22
C GLU A 787 -2.46 23.48 19.50
N TYR A 788 -3.75 23.79 19.46
CA TYR A 788 -4.67 23.76 20.61
C TYR A 788 -4.58 22.47 21.48
N PRO A 789 -4.49 21.25 20.91
CA PRO A 789 -4.40 20.01 21.70
C PRO A 789 -3.18 19.90 22.63
N LYS A 790 -2.14 20.71 22.43
CA LYS A 790 -0.97 20.79 23.30
C LYS A 790 -1.29 21.46 24.65
N TYR A 791 -2.19 22.45 24.64
CA TYR A 791 -2.54 23.28 25.80
C TYR A 791 -3.92 22.94 26.38
N TYR A 792 -4.82 22.42 25.55
CA TYR A 792 -6.16 21.99 25.91
C TYR A 792 -6.35 20.49 25.64
N LYS A 793 -7.22 19.85 26.40
CA LYS A 793 -7.64 18.45 26.23
C LYS A 793 -9.04 18.44 25.65
N TRP A 794 -9.25 17.70 24.56
CA TRP A 794 -10.60 17.41 24.08
C TRP A 794 -11.26 16.41 25.03
N ASP A 795 -12.43 16.76 25.55
CA ASP A 795 -13.29 15.81 26.25
C ASP A 795 -14.43 15.35 25.32
N GLY A 796 -14.38 14.07 24.94
CA GLY A 796 -15.30 13.47 23.99
C GLY A 796 -16.77 13.45 24.45
N PRO A 797 -17.07 13.08 25.71
CA PRO A 797 -18.43 13.08 26.25
C PRO A 797 -19.08 14.46 26.33
N SER A 798 -18.39 15.47 26.86
CA SER A 798 -18.92 16.85 26.97
C SER A 798 -18.80 17.66 25.67
N LYS A 799 -18.01 17.19 24.71
CA LYS A 799 -17.63 17.90 23.47
C LYS A 799 -17.07 19.31 23.75
N SER A 800 -16.17 19.41 24.71
CA SER A 800 -15.55 20.67 25.12
C SER A 800 -14.01 20.57 25.21
N TRP A 801 -13.37 21.73 25.33
CA TRP A 801 -11.93 21.85 25.49
C TRP A 801 -11.59 22.25 26.93
N ASP A 802 -10.97 21.33 27.67
CA ASP A 802 -10.51 21.58 29.04
C ASP A 802 -9.06 22.08 29.02
N ARG A 803 -8.76 23.19 29.70
CA ARG A 803 -7.38 23.68 29.82
C ARG A 803 -6.53 22.69 30.64
N ARG A 804 -5.33 22.36 30.17
CA ARG A 804 -4.43 21.44 30.86
C ARG A 804 -3.73 22.13 32.03
N ALA A 805 -3.75 21.49 33.20
CA ALA A 805 -3.03 21.96 34.39
C ALA A 805 -1.49 21.98 34.23
N ALA A 806 -0.94 21.24 33.25
CA ALA A 806 0.49 21.25 32.92
C ALA A 806 0.71 21.20 31.41
N VAL A 807 1.66 22.02 30.91
CA VAL A 807 2.02 22.14 29.49
C VAL A 807 2.94 20.99 29.01
N SER A 808 3.27 20.02 29.87
CA SER A 808 4.09 18.83 29.57
C SER A 808 3.43 17.80 28.65
N SER A 809 2.29 18.13 28.04
CA SER A 809 1.60 17.28 27.07
C SER A 809 2.23 17.39 25.68
N ASN A 810 2.92 16.34 25.23
CA ASN A 810 3.46 16.28 23.86
C ASN A 810 2.35 16.09 22.79
N MET A 811 1.05 16.18 23.11
CA MET A 811 -0.04 15.85 22.19
C MET A 811 -0.03 16.70 20.92
N VAL A 812 -0.16 16.04 19.76
CA VAL A 812 -0.10 16.66 18.43
C VAL A 812 -1.50 16.81 17.84
N GLY A 813 -1.85 18.03 17.39
CA GLY A 813 -3.06 18.25 16.59
C GLY A 813 -2.86 17.85 15.13
N ARG A 814 -3.89 17.21 14.56
CA ARG A 814 -3.99 16.84 13.15
C ARG A 814 -5.35 17.20 12.57
N LEU A 815 -5.37 18.20 11.69
CA LEU A 815 -6.51 18.49 10.84
C LEU A 815 -6.84 17.30 9.92
N VAL A 816 -8.12 17.07 9.66
CA VAL A 816 -8.58 16.16 8.59
C VAL A 816 -7.94 16.58 7.25
N PHE A 817 -7.67 15.60 6.39
CA PHE A 817 -7.16 15.87 5.05
C PHE A 817 -8.28 16.41 4.18
N VAL A 818 -8.06 17.59 3.61
CA VAL A 818 -8.88 18.19 2.57
C VAL A 818 -8.01 18.26 1.32
N HIS A 819 -8.55 17.84 0.19
CA HIS A 819 -7.86 17.87 -1.09
C HIS A 819 -7.93 19.30 -1.66
N PRO A 820 -6.84 19.92 -2.14
CA PRO A 820 -6.85 21.19 -2.88
C PRO A 820 -8.01 21.42 -3.86
N SER A 821 -8.47 20.41 -4.60
CA SER A 821 -9.66 20.55 -5.48
C SER A 821 -11.00 20.75 -4.74
N SER A 822 -11.01 20.74 -3.41
CA SER A 822 -12.17 21.09 -2.57
C SER A 822 -12.32 22.61 -2.39
N GLY A 823 -11.47 23.44 -3.02
CA GLY A 823 -11.67 24.89 -3.11
C GLY A 823 -11.67 25.59 -1.74
N GLU A 824 -12.75 26.29 -1.42
CA GLU A 824 -12.88 27.09 -0.20
C GLU A 824 -12.61 26.28 1.09
N LEU A 825 -13.07 25.03 1.18
CA LEU A 825 -12.76 24.14 2.31
C LEU A 825 -11.25 23.87 2.48
N PHE A 826 -10.48 23.86 1.39
CA PHE A 826 -9.02 23.71 1.45
C PHE A 826 -8.36 25.00 1.97
N TYR A 827 -8.81 26.17 1.50
CA TYR A 827 -8.29 27.45 1.98
C TYR A 827 -8.68 27.72 3.45
N LEU A 828 -9.89 27.34 3.87
CA LEU A 828 -10.31 27.30 5.29
C LEU A 828 -9.34 26.44 6.12
N ARG A 829 -9.01 25.24 5.63
CA ARG A 829 -8.04 24.35 6.29
C ARG A 829 -6.64 24.99 6.42
N LEU A 830 -6.21 25.78 5.43
CA LEU A 830 -4.95 26.54 5.55
C LEU A 830 -5.07 27.61 6.63
N LEU A 831 -6.11 28.42 6.64
CA LEU A 831 -6.32 29.46 7.67
C LEU A 831 -6.30 28.90 9.09
N LEU A 832 -6.88 27.71 9.32
CA LEU A 832 -6.82 26.99 10.60
C LEU A 832 -5.39 26.61 11.08
N CYS A 833 -4.39 26.66 10.20
CA CYS A 833 -2.98 26.46 10.52
C CYS A 833 -2.23 27.76 10.87
N HIS A 834 -2.81 28.92 10.59
CA HIS A 834 -2.14 30.23 10.69
C HIS A 834 -2.86 31.23 11.60
N GLN A 835 -4.19 31.32 11.49
CA GLN A 835 -5.03 32.20 12.29
C GLN A 835 -5.13 31.72 13.75
N LYS A 836 -5.31 32.67 14.66
CA LYS A 836 -5.31 32.46 16.12
C LYS A 836 -6.45 33.23 16.77
N GLY A 837 -6.96 32.71 17.89
CA GLY A 837 -7.99 33.40 18.69
C GLY A 837 -9.36 33.56 18.04
N CYS A 838 -9.59 32.98 16.86
CA CYS A 838 -10.88 33.03 16.18
C CYS A 838 -12.01 32.50 17.08
N THR A 839 -13.10 33.23 17.14
CA THR A 839 -14.36 32.94 17.81
C THR A 839 -15.51 32.66 16.84
N SER A 840 -15.27 32.80 15.53
CA SER A 840 -16.25 32.56 14.46
C SER A 840 -15.59 32.12 13.15
N PHE A 841 -16.41 31.75 12.14
CA PHE A 841 -15.95 31.55 10.75
C PHE A 841 -15.59 32.87 10.04
N GLU A 842 -16.12 34.00 10.51
CA GLU A 842 -15.80 35.34 10.00
C GLU A 842 -14.40 35.78 10.44
N ASP A 843 -14.05 35.52 11.70
CA ASP A 843 -12.73 35.78 12.28
C ASP A 843 -11.62 35.06 11.49
N LEU A 844 -11.88 33.85 10.97
CA LEU A 844 -10.92 33.12 10.13
C LEU A 844 -10.60 33.86 8.83
N ARG A 845 -11.58 34.55 8.24
CA ARG A 845 -11.44 35.36 7.02
C ARG A 845 -11.01 36.80 7.32
N THR A 846 -10.86 37.17 8.58
CA THR A 846 -10.46 38.52 8.98
C THR A 846 -8.94 38.64 8.96
N VAL A 847 -8.41 39.57 8.16
CA VAL A 847 -6.97 39.84 8.03
C VAL A 847 -6.75 41.33 8.19
N SER A 848 -5.85 41.73 9.10
CA SER A 848 -5.55 43.14 9.40
C SER A 848 -6.79 44.02 9.69
N GLY A 849 -7.84 43.43 10.26
CA GLY A 849 -9.10 44.11 10.58
C GLY A 849 -10.14 44.11 9.45
N TYR A 850 -9.84 43.56 8.27
CA TYR A 850 -10.76 43.49 7.13
C TYR A 850 -11.28 42.06 6.94
N VAL A 851 -12.60 41.91 6.85
CA VAL A 851 -13.26 40.62 6.56
C VAL A 851 -13.20 40.35 5.06
N HIS A 852 -12.49 39.30 4.67
CA HIS A 852 -12.38 38.91 3.26
C HIS A 852 -13.59 38.08 2.79
N PRO A 853 -14.05 38.25 1.53
CA PRO A 853 -15.23 37.56 1.03
C PRO A 853 -15.05 36.04 0.95
N THR A 854 -13.84 35.54 0.70
CA THR A 854 -13.52 34.11 0.56
C THR A 854 -12.33 33.71 1.42
N TYR A 855 -12.28 32.45 1.84
CA TYR A 855 -11.11 31.90 2.53
C TYR A 855 -9.87 31.96 1.63
N ARG A 856 -10.02 31.80 0.29
CA ARG A 856 -8.92 32.00 -0.66
C ARG A 856 -8.35 33.43 -0.62
N SER A 857 -9.22 34.44 -0.59
CA SER A 857 -8.76 35.85 -0.57
C SER A 857 -8.11 36.23 0.77
N ALA A 858 -8.57 35.66 1.90
CA ALA A 858 -7.87 35.77 3.18
C ALA A 858 -6.48 35.09 3.16
N CYS A 859 -6.35 33.90 2.57
CA CYS A 859 -5.06 33.23 2.38
C CYS A 859 -4.08 34.05 1.53
N ASN A 860 -4.56 34.69 0.45
CA ASN A 860 -3.76 35.61 -0.36
C ASN A 860 -3.30 36.83 0.46
N ALA A 861 -4.22 37.45 1.22
CA ALA A 861 -3.90 38.63 2.04
C ALA A 861 -2.88 38.33 3.16
N LEU A 862 -2.85 37.09 3.67
CA LEU A 862 -1.84 36.60 4.63
C LEU A 862 -0.53 36.14 3.97
N GLY A 863 -0.43 36.13 2.63
CA GLY A 863 0.72 35.61 1.91
C GLY A 863 0.95 34.09 2.09
N ILE A 864 -0.11 33.34 2.40
CA ILE A 864 -0.03 31.87 2.61
C ILE A 864 0.05 31.13 1.27
N ILE A 865 -0.51 31.71 0.21
CA ILE A 865 -0.44 31.21 -1.16
C ILE A 865 0.66 32.04 -1.87
N GLY A 866 1.68 31.35 -2.38
CA GLY A 866 2.82 31.98 -3.05
C GLY A 866 2.52 32.39 -4.49
N ASP A 867 3.45 33.13 -5.08
CA ASP A 867 3.47 33.41 -6.52
C ASP A 867 4.12 32.27 -7.32
N ASP A 868 4.03 32.34 -8.65
CA ASP A 868 4.58 31.30 -9.54
C ASP A 868 6.12 31.36 -9.65
N ILE A 869 6.83 32.15 -8.83
CA ILE A 869 8.31 32.27 -8.89
C ILE A 869 8.97 30.94 -8.55
N GLU A 870 8.47 30.18 -7.56
CA GLU A 870 9.04 28.86 -7.24
C GLU A 870 8.91 27.87 -8.42
N LEU A 871 7.80 27.94 -9.16
CA LEU A 871 7.56 27.11 -10.34
C LEU A 871 8.49 27.51 -11.48
N LEU A 872 8.68 28.81 -11.69
CA LEU A 872 9.59 29.36 -12.69
C LEU A 872 11.06 29.03 -12.37
N VAL A 873 11.49 29.10 -11.11
CA VAL A 873 12.82 28.69 -10.66
C VAL A 873 13.02 27.20 -10.88
N ALA A 874 12.07 26.35 -10.47
CA ALA A 874 12.15 24.91 -10.69
C ALA A 874 12.19 24.55 -12.19
N PHE A 875 11.48 25.29 -13.05
CA PHE A 875 11.54 25.13 -14.50
C PHE A 875 12.90 25.54 -15.08
N ASN A 876 13.45 26.66 -14.62
CA ASN A 876 14.77 27.13 -15.01
C ASN A 876 15.88 26.15 -14.58
N ASP A 877 15.82 25.63 -13.36
CA ASP A 877 16.74 24.58 -12.88
C ASP A 877 16.63 23.31 -13.73
N ALA A 878 15.41 22.85 -14.04
CA ALA A 878 15.19 21.70 -14.91
C ALA A 878 15.79 21.92 -16.31
N SER A 879 15.70 23.14 -16.86
CA SER A 879 16.23 23.47 -18.19
C SER A 879 17.76 23.40 -18.31
N THR A 880 18.50 23.27 -17.20
CA THR A 880 19.96 23.11 -17.24
C THR A 880 20.43 21.68 -17.54
N TRP A 881 19.55 20.68 -17.48
CA TRP A 881 19.90 19.26 -17.67
C TRP A 881 18.83 18.39 -18.33
N ALA A 882 17.56 18.83 -18.39
CA ALA A 882 16.47 18.10 -19.04
C ALA A 882 16.38 18.41 -20.54
N THR A 883 15.94 17.45 -21.36
CA THR A 883 15.72 17.70 -22.79
C THR A 883 14.43 18.51 -23.04
N PRO A 884 14.28 19.24 -24.15
CA PRO A 884 13.07 20.01 -24.44
C PRO A 884 11.77 19.17 -24.39
N PHE A 885 11.80 17.92 -24.84
CA PHE A 885 10.67 16.98 -24.68
C PHE A 885 10.34 16.66 -23.21
N GLN A 886 11.35 16.53 -22.36
CA GLN A 886 11.17 16.35 -20.91
C GLN A 886 10.64 17.63 -20.24
N LEU A 887 11.04 18.81 -20.73
CA LEU A 887 10.50 20.10 -20.29
C LEU A 887 9.03 20.27 -20.69
N ARG A 888 8.61 19.83 -21.89
CA ARG A 888 7.19 19.76 -22.28
C ARG A 888 6.38 18.88 -21.33
N LEU A 889 6.88 17.68 -21.00
CA LEU A 889 6.25 16.79 -20.01
C LEU A 889 6.18 17.42 -18.61
N PHE A 890 7.23 18.13 -18.21
CA PHE A 890 7.27 18.82 -16.92
C PHE A 890 6.28 19.98 -16.88
N PHE A 891 6.17 20.78 -17.93
CA PHE A 891 5.19 21.86 -18.06
C PHE A 891 3.74 21.35 -17.98
N CYS A 892 3.38 20.31 -18.74
CA CYS A 892 2.07 19.66 -18.60
C CYS A 892 1.83 19.14 -17.17
N SER A 893 2.88 18.62 -16.52
CA SER A 893 2.79 18.16 -15.12
C SER A 893 2.60 19.31 -14.12
N LEU A 894 3.18 20.49 -14.38
CA LEU A 894 2.91 21.68 -13.58
C LEU A 894 1.44 22.10 -13.73
N LEU A 895 0.92 22.22 -14.96
CA LEU A 895 -0.48 22.57 -15.21
C LEU A 895 -1.49 21.56 -14.59
N LEU A 896 -1.21 20.26 -14.69
CA LEU A 896 -2.13 19.21 -14.22
C LEU A 896 -2.07 18.96 -12.71
N PHE A 897 -0.94 19.21 -12.06
CA PHE A 897 -0.67 18.78 -10.68
C PHE A 897 -0.17 19.88 -9.74
N SER A 898 -0.16 21.14 -10.17
CA SER A 898 0.22 22.32 -9.36
C SER A 898 -0.88 23.39 -9.42
N GLU A 899 -0.98 24.20 -8.37
CA GLU A 899 -1.72 25.46 -8.43
C GLU A 899 -0.82 26.50 -9.11
N VAL A 900 -0.96 26.65 -10.43
CA VAL A 900 -0.32 27.73 -11.21
C VAL A 900 -1.27 28.93 -11.20
N THR A 901 -0.77 30.08 -10.75
CA THR A 901 -1.56 31.30 -10.54
C THR A 901 -1.87 32.00 -11.87
N ASP A 902 -0.88 32.10 -12.75
CA ASP A 902 -1.02 32.58 -14.13
C ASP A 902 -0.26 31.65 -15.11
N PRO A 903 -0.95 30.62 -15.65
CA PRO A 903 -0.38 29.70 -16.62
C PRO A 903 0.15 30.36 -17.90
N ASN A 904 -0.44 31.48 -18.32
CA ASN A 904 -0.06 32.17 -19.55
C ASN A 904 1.23 32.98 -19.34
N LEU A 905 1.35 33.67 -18.21
CA LEU A 905 2.60 34.33 -17.81
C LEU A 905 3.74 33.32 -17.58
N LEU A 906 3.44 32.14 -17.03
CA LEU A 906 4.44 31.06 -16.92
C LEU A 906 4.87 30.56 -18.31
N TRP A 907 3.91 30.24 -19.19
CA TRP A 907 4.14 29.84 -20.59
C TRP A 907 5.04 30.82 -21.35
N GLN A 908 4.72 32.12 -21.30
CA GLN A 908 5.47 33.18 -21.99
C GLN A 908 6.95 33.22 -21.58
N LYS A 909 7.27 32.84 -20.34
CA LYS A 909 8.65 32.85 -19.80
C LYS A 909 9.45 31.58 -20.12
N VAL A 910 8.82 30.49 -20.58
CA VAL A 910 9.48 29.17 -20.66
C VAL A 910 9.32 28.43 -21.99
N TYR A 911 8.52 28.94 -22.94
CA TYR A 911 8.23 28.23 -24.19
C TYR A 911 9.48 27.97 -25.06
N GLU A 912 10.42 28.91 -25.15
CA GLU A 912 11.63 28.81 -25.97
C GLU A 912 12.42 27.54 -25.62
N LYS A 913 12.71 27.35 -24.33
CA LYS A 913 13.40 26.18 -23.75
C LYS A 913 12.69 24.85 -23.99
N MET A 914 11.38 24.89 -24.21
CA MET A 914 10.58 23.70 -24.58
C MET A 914 10.64 23.40 -26.08
N SER A 915 11.32 24.20 -26.89
CA SER A 915 11.24 24.20 -28.36
C SER A 915 12.58 24.01 -29.08
N ASP A 916 13.72 24.10 -28.37
CA ASP A 916 15.08 23.98 -28.92
C ASP A 916 15.31 22.73 -29.79
N ASP A 917 14.56 21.64 -29.55
CA ASP A 917 14.69 20.40 -30.30
C ASP A 917 14.00 20.40 -31.67
N TYR A 918 13.04 21.29 -31.94
CA TYR A 918 12.31 21.29 -33.21
C TYR A 918 13.20 21.69 -34.39
N ILE A 919 14.04 22.72 -34.23
CA ILE A 919 14.96 23.17 -35.29
C ILE A 919 15.94 22.04 -35.67
N TYR A 920 16.47 21.32 -34.69
CA TYR A 920 17.34 20.16 -34.94
C TYR A 920 16.59 19.01 -35.63
N ARG A 921 15.39 18.65 -35.15
CA ARG A 921 14.56 17.59 -35.77
C ARG A 921 14.26 17.90 -37.23
N LEU A 922 13.79 19.12 -37.52
CA LEU A 922 13.38 19.55 -38.86
C LEU A 922 14.57 19.52 -39.84
N ASN A 923 15.74 20.04 -39.43
CA ASN A 923 16.98 19.93 -40.20
C ASN A 923 17.43 18.46 -40.39
N SER A 924 17.32 17.61 -39.36
CA SER A 924 17.72 16.19 -39.46
C SER A 924 16.87 15.36 -40.44
N THR A 925 15.63 15.77 -40.73
CA THR A 925 14.77 15.16 -41.76
C THR A 925 14.99 15.71 -43.18
N LEU A 926 15.75 16.80 -43.32
CA LEU A 926 15.98 17.54 -44.57
C LEU A 926 17.48 17.92 -44.72
N PRO A 927 18.40 16.95 -44.90
CA PRO A 927 19.85 17.20 -44.79
C PRO A 927 20.40 18.22 -45.82
N ASP A 928 19.81 18.26 -47.02
CA ASP A 928 20.32 19.05 -48.16
C ASP A 928 19.66 20.45 -48.30
N LYS A 929 18.81 20.86 -47.35
CA LYS A 929 18.19 22.20 -47.33
C LYS A 929 18.26 22.80 -45.93
N ALA A 930 18.94 23.94 -45.78
CA ALA A 930 18.92 24.71 -44.54
C ALA A 930 17.47 25.16 -44.23
N PHE A 931 16.88 24.61 -43.17
CA PHE A 931 15.48 24.87 -42.83
C PHE A 931 15.35 26.18 -42.05
N TYR A 932 14.74 27.20 -42.65
CA TYR A 932 14.47 28.47 -41.98
C TYR A 932 13.15 28.39 -41.20
N ALA A 933 13.21 27.89 -39.97
CA ALA A 933 12.08 27.88 -39.04
C ALA A 933 11.77 29.32 -38.59
N THR A 934 10.55 29.80 -38.80
CA THR A 934 10.06 31.02 -38.14
C THR A 934 9.60 30.70 -36.72
N ASP A 935 9.73 31.65 -35.79
CA ASP A 935 9.30 31.49 -34.39
C ASP A 935 7.81 31.10 -34.28
N ASP A 936 6.93 31.63 -35.15
CA ASP A 936 5.53 31.21 -35.20
C ASP A 936 5.39 29.71 -35.50
N VAL A 937 6.08 29.17 -36.52
CA VAL A 937 6.02 27.72 -36.84
C VAL A 937 6.46 26.87 -35.64
N VAL A 938 7.51 27.29 -34.93
CA VAL A 938 8.02 26.62 -33.72
C VAL A 938 7.00 26.67 -32.58
N ARG A 939 6.37 27.83 -32.35
CA ARG A 939 5.33 28.02 -31.32
C ARG A 939 4.05 27.26 -31.63
N GLN A 940 3.61 27.22 -32.88
CA GLN A 940 2.44 26.45 -33.32
C GLN A 940 2.67 24.94 -33.14
N GLN A 941 3.86 24.42 -33.49
CA GLN A 941 4.22 23.02 -33.26
C GLN A 941 4.25 22.69 -31.75
N LEU A 942 4.84 23.56 -30.93
CA LEU A 942 4.87 23.39 -29.48
C LEU A 942 3.46 23.35 -28.87
N LEU A 943 2.56 24.24 -29.30
CA LEU A 943 1.17 24.24 -28.86
C LEU A 943 0.41 22.98 -29.30
N HIS A 944 0.70 22.42 -30.48
CA HIS A 944 0.17 21.12 -30.91
C HIS A 944 0.64 19.98 -30.00
N ASP A 945 1.96 19.84 -29.77
CA ASP A 945 2.51 18.82 -28.86
C ASP A 945 1.87 18.93 -27.47
N LEU A 946 1.76 20.13 -26.89
CA LEU A 946 1.16 20.33 -25.57
C LEU A 946 -0.34 20.01 -25.55
N LYS A 947 -1.10 20.34 -26.60
CA LYS A 947 -2.52 19.98 -26.74
C LYS A 947 -2.71 18.46 -26.66
N ASP A 948 -1.90 17.71 -27.39
CA ASP A 948 -2.01 16.26 -27.48
C ASP A 948 -1.52 15.58 -26.18
N MET A 949 -0.46 16.10 -25.56
CA MET A 949 0.05 15.63 -24.26
C MET A 949 -0.94 15.87 -23.11
N LEU A 950 -1.66 17.00 -23.11
CA LEU A 950 -2.74 17.26 -22.16
C LEU A 950 -3.95 16.37 -22.42
N SER A 951 -4.40 16.27 -23.67
CA SER A 951 -5.60 15.51 -24.07
C SER A 951 -5.45 14.00 -23.82
N SER A 952 -4.26 13.45 -24.03
CA SER A 952 -3.92 12.06 -23.71
C SER A 952 -3.76 11.78 -22.20
N SER A 953 -3.53 12.83 -21.39
CA SER A 953 -3.42 12.72 -19.94
C SER A 953 -4.76 12.85 -19.23
N VAL A 954 -5.56 13.88 -19.57
CA VAL A 954 -6.89 14.15 -19.01
C VAL A 954 -7.78 14.81 -20.08
N PRO A 955 -8.78 14.12 -20.64
CA PRO A 955 -9.60 14.64 -21.76
C PRO A 955 -10.33 15.97 -21.48
N THR A 956 -10.59 16.30 -20.22
CA THR A 956 -11.31 17.51 -19.80
C THR A 956 -10.42 18.73 -19.51
N ARG A 957 -9.10 18.65 -19.75
CA ARG A 957 -8.12 19.69 -19.39
C ARG A 957 -7.30 20.15 -20.60
N SER A 958 -7.95 20.82 -21.53
CA SER A 958 -7.35 21.37 -22.76
C SER A 958 -6.49 22.62 -22.51
N LEU A 959 -5.77 23.11 -23.53
CA LEU A 959 -5.06 24.40 -23.47
C LEU A 959 -5.98 25.57 -23.08
N ALA A 960 -7.20 25.58 -23.61
CA ALA A 960 -8.22 26.58 -23.28
C ALA A 960 -8.65 26.54 -21.80
N TYR A 961 -8.66 25.36 -21.16
CA TYR A 961 -8.92 25.24 -19.71
C TYR A 961 -7.87 26.00 -18.87
N PHE A 962 -6.64 26.09 -19.36
CA PHE A 962 -5.53 26.78 -18.69
C PHE A 962 -5.28 28.20 -19.21
N ASN A 963 -6.22 28.79 -19.97
CA ASN A 963 -6.06 30.11 -20.62
C ASN A 963 -4.81 30.24 -21.51
N LEU A 964 -4.39 29.13 -22.15
CA LEU A 964 -3.27 29.11 -23.11
C LEU A 964 -3.75 29.29 -24.56
N PRO A 965 -2.89 29.80 -25.47
CA PRO A 965 -3.24 29.95 -26.88
C PRO A 965 -3.59 28.61 -27.55
N MET A 966 -4.58 28.61 -28.44
CA MET A 966 -4.92 27.44 -29.25
C MET A 966 -4.11 27.43 -30.55
N PRO A 967 -3.64 26.25 -31.01
CA PRO A 967 -2.86 26.15 -32.25
C PRO A 967 -3.73 26.31 -33.51
N SER A 968 -3.14 26.85 -34.57
CA SER A 968 -3.81 27.16 -35.85
C SER A 968 -4.18 25.90 -36.67
N PRO A 969 -5.46 25.72 -37.06
CA PRO A 969 -5.89 24.58 -37.88
C PRO A 969 -5.18 24.48 -39.24
N VAL A 970 -4.79 25.61 -39.83
CA VAL A 970 -4.09 25.63 -41.12
C VAL A 970 -2.63 25.19 -40.95
N MET A 971 -1.97 25.66 -39.89
CA MET A 971 -0.58 25.30 -39.61
C MET A 971 -0.44 23.81 -39.31
N HIS A 972 -1.42 23.19 -38.64
CA HIS A 972 -1.48 21.74 -38.42
C HIS A 972 -1.30 20.93 -39.72
N ILE A 973 -2.01 21.31 -40.78
CA ILE A 973 -1.98 20.61 -42.09
C ILE A 973 -0.61 20.78 -42.75
N ILE A 974 -0.01 21.97 -42.64
CA ILE A 974 1.32 22.27 -43.19
C ILE A 974 2.40 21.47 -42.44
N LEU A 975 2.35 21.43 -41.11
CA LEU A 975 3.29 20.70 -40.26
C LEU A 975 3.24 19.17 -40.46
N GLN A 976 2.05 18.63 -40.77
CA GLN A 976 1.90 17.21 -41.10
C GLN A 976 2.31 16.85 -42.54
N ASN A 977 2.31 17.82 -43.47
CA ASN A 977 2.62 17.58 -44.88
C ASN A 977 4.02 18.08 -45.25
N ARG A 978 4.99 17.15 -45.21
CA ARG A 978 6.40 17.38 -45.60
C ARG A 978 6.56 18.09 -46.96
N LEU A 979 5.72 17.80 -47.95
CA LEU A 979 5.84 18.38 -49.29
C LEU A 979 5.43 19.87 -49.32
N LEU A 980 4.40 20.24 -48.54
CA LEU A 980 4.01 21.64 -48.37
C LEU A 980 5.06 22.37 -47.53
N LEU A 981 5.55 21.74 -46.45
CA LEU A 981 6.59 22.31 -45.61
C LEU A 981 7.87 22.60 -46.42
N GLU A 982 8.35 21.65 -47.23
CA GLU A 982 9.55 21.80 -48.10
C GLU A 982 9.46 22.95 -49.11
N GLU A 983 8.26 23.38 -49.52
CA GLU A 983 8.03 24.45 -50.50
C GLU A 983 7.64 25.78 -49.84
N MET A 984 7.11 25.77 -48.60
CA MET A 984 6.74 26.99 -47.87
C MET A 984 7.89 27.59 -47.05
N THR A 985 8.99 26.86 -46.85
CA THR A 985 10.14 27.30 -46.02
C THR A 985 11.35 27.80 -46.81
N TYR A 986 11.20 28.12 -48.09
CA TYR A 986 12.26 28.80 -48.85
C TYR A 986 12.49 30.23 -48.38
N ASP A 987 13.75 30.68 -48.37
CA ASP A 987 14.05 32.10 -48.18
C ASP A 987 13.60 32.90 -49.41
N LYS A 988 12.49 33.63 -49.22
CA LYS A 988 11.85 34.44 -50.26
C LYS A 988 12.73 35.59 -50.74
N ARG A 989 13.63 36.13 -49.91
CA ARG A 989 14.52 37.24 -50.26
C ARG A 989 15.63 36.74 -51.16
N VAL A 990 16.33 35.67 -50.74
CA VAL A 990 17.40 35.05 -51.55
C VAL A 990 16.87 34.60 -52.93
N LEU A 991 15.65 34.05 -52.99
CA LEU A 991 15.05 33.66 -54.27
C LEU A 991 14.59 34.86 -55.12
N ALA A 992 14.16 35.97 -54.51
CA ALA A 992 13.86 37.20 -55.25
C ALA A 992 15.14 37.82 -55.85
N ASP A 993 16.23 37.86 -55.08
CA ASP A 993 17.53 38.34 -55.53
C ASP A 993 18.11 37.46 -56.65
N GLN A 994 18.01 36.13 -56.50
CA GLN A 994 18.40 35.18 -57.54
C GLN A 994 17.56 35.36 -58.82
N HIS A 995 16.24 35.53 -58.69
CA HIS A 995 15.37 35.79 -59.83
C HIS A 995 15.75 37.09 -60.56
N ALA A 996 16.00 38.16 -59.82
CA ALA A 996 16.40 39.46 -60.38
C ALA A 996 17.73 39.39 -61.17
N GLN A 997 18.66 38.51 -60.78
CA GLN A 997 19.89 38.26 -61.52
C GLN A 997 19.70 37.42 -62.78
N LEU A 998 18.79 36.43 -62.75
CA LEU A 998 18.58 35.48 -63.85
C LEU A 998 17.68 36.02 -64.96
N LEU A 999 16.64 36.79 -64.62
CA LEU A 999 15.65 37.28 -65.58
C LEU A 999 16.24 38.08 -66.76
N PRO A 1000 17.20 39.01 -66.57
CA PRO A 1000 17.79 39.77 -67.68
C PRO A 1000 18.63 38.94 -68.65
N GLN A 1001 19.03 37.72 -68.25
CA GLN A 1001 19.90 36.84 -69.04
C GLN A 1001 19.11 35.86 -69.94
N LEU A 1002 17.77 35.85 -69.87
CA LEU A 1002 16.95 35.05 -70.77
C LEU A 1002 17.03 35.57 -72.20
N ASN A 1003 17.26 34.68 -73.16
CA ASN A 1003 17.18 35.05 -74.58
C ASN A 1003 15.72 35.33 -75.00
N THR A 1004 15.52 35.92 -76.19
CA THR A 1004 14.20 36.35 -76.68
C THR A 1004 13.13 35.24 -76.67
N GLN A 1005 13.51 33.99 -77.00
CA GLN A 1005 12.58 32.85 -77.01
C GLN A 1005 12.25 32.40 -75.59
N GLN A 1006 13.25 32.31 -74.71
CA GLN A 1006 13.08 31.98 -73.29
C GLN A 1006 12.23 33.04 -72.56
N MET A 1007 12.44 34.32 -72.85
CA MET A 1007 11.68 35.44 -72.29
C MET A 1007 10.20 35.40 -72.74
N ALA A 1008 9.93 35.03 -73.99
CA ALA A 1008 8.56 34.84 -74.46
C ALA A 1008 7.83 33.70 -73.71
N ILE A 1009 8.51 32.57 -73.47
CA ILE A 1009 7.97 31.46 -72.68
C ILE A 1009 7.74 31.89 -71.23
N TYR A 1010 8.74 32.51 -70.59
CA TYR A 1010 8.63 33.02 -69.21
C TYR A 1010 7.42 33.93 -69.02
N ARG A 1011 7.26 34.95 -69.88
CA ARG A 1011 6.13 35.89 -69.81
C ARG A 1011 4.79 35.21 -69.97
N ASN A 1012 4.69 34.24 -70.87
CA ASN A 1012 3.45 33.48 -71.09
C ASN A 1012 3.09 32.67 -69.83
N VAL A 1013 4.04 31.90 -69.28
CA VAL A 1013 3.87 31.15 -68.02
C VAL A 1013 3.41 32.06 -66.86
N VAL A 1014 4.08 33.20 -66.67
CA VAL A 1014 3.71 34.17 -65.62
C VAL A 1014 2.29 34.71 -65.84
N SER A 1015 1.98 35.20 -67.03
CA SER A 1015 0.65 35.77 -67.33
C SER A 1015 -0.49 34.77 -67.18
N CYS A 1016 -0.28 33.48 -67.52
CA CYS A 1016 -1.30 32.45 -67.31
C CYS A 1016 -1.54 32.14 -65.83
N ILE A 1017 -0.48 32.08 -65.03
CA ILE A 1017 -0.58 31.80 -63.59
C ILE A 1017 -1.18 33.00 -62.83
N GLU A 1018 -0.81 34.23 -63.20
CA GLU A 1018 -1.44 35.45 -62.67
C GLU A 1018 -2.93 35.53 -63.04
N ALA A 1019 -3.31 35.08 -64.23
CA ALA A 1019 -4.71 34.95 -64.65
C ALA A 1019 -5.44 33.72 -64.06
N ASN A 1020 -4.83 32.95 -63.15
CA ASN A 1020 -5.34 31.69 -62.60
C ASN A 1020 -5.80 30.66 -63.67
N LYS A 1021 -5.18 30.66 -64.86
CA LYS A 1021 -5.50 29.72 -65.94
C LYS A 1021 -4.63 28.47 -65.85
N GLN A 1022 -5.26 27.30 -65.90
CA GLN A 1022 -4.53 26.05 -66.06
C GLN A 1022 -3.92 25.99 -67.48
N ILE A 1023 -2.65 25.61 -67.55
CA ILE A 1023 -1.88 25.57 -68.79
C ILE A 1023 -0.93 24.36 -68.77
N LEU A 1024 -0.84 23.67 -69.91
CA LEU A 1024 0.19 22.68 -70.20
C LEU A 1024 1.08 23.23 -71.31
N MET A 1025 2.39 23.26 -71.08
CA MET A 1025 3.38 23.73 -72.05
C MET A 1025 4.44 22.66 -72.28
N PHE A 1026 4.80 22.46 -73.55
CA PHE A 1026 5.93 21.65 -73.96
C PHE A 1026 7.04 22.58 -74.49
N VAL A 1027 8.19 22.60 -73.81
CA VAL A 1027 9.33 23.46 -74.17
C VAL A 1027 10.39 22.60 -74.84
N TYR A 1028 10.36 22.59 -76.17
CA TYR A 1028 11.27 21.80 -77.00
C TYR A 1028 12.55 22.56 -77.35
N GLY A 1029 13.66 21.83 -77.51
CA GLY A 1029 14.94 22.36 -77.97
C GLY A 1029 16.08 21.37 -77.74
N HIS A 1030 17.14 21.43 -78.55
CA HIS A 1030 18.28 20.51 -78.46
C HIS A 1030 19.07 20.61 -77.14
N GLY A 1031 20.06 19.73 -76.92
CA GLY A 1031 21.05 19.88 -75.86
C GLY A 1031 21.75 21.25 -75.89
N GLY A 1032 22.14 21.78 -74.73
CA GLY A 1032 22.83 23.07 -74.63
C GLY A 1032 21.97 24.35 -74.79
N THR A 1033 20.70 24.25 -75.19
CA THR A 1033 19.79 25.40 -75.44
C THR A 1033 19.30 26.18 -74.19
N GLY A 1034 19.88 25.93 -73.01
CA GLY A 1034 19.55 26.67 -71.79
C GLY A 1034 18.20 26.35 -71.13
N LYS A 1035 17.53 25.23 -71.48
CA LYS A 1035 16.23 24.84 -70.91
C LYS A 1035 16.21 24.85 -69.36
N ALA A 1036 17.25 24.31 -68.73
CA ALA A 1036 17.39 24.28 -67.26
C ALA A 1036 17.52 25.70 -66.64
N PHE A 1037 18.12 26.65 -67.38
CA PHE A 1037 18.25 28.04 -66.96
C PHE A 1037 16.87 28.72 -66.93
N LEU A 1038 16.07 28.57 -67.99
CA LEU A 1038 14.68 29.03 -68.03
C LEU A 1038 13.84 28.46 -66.88
N TRP A 1039 13.91 27.14 -66.64
CA TRP A 1039 13.18 26.53 -65.53
C TRP A 1039 13.64 27.05 -64.16
N THR A 1040 14.95 27.28 -63.96
CA THR A 1040 15.51 27.87 -62.74
C THR A 1040 14.97 29.30 -62.50
N THR A 1041 14.86 30.11 -63.54
CA THR A 1041 14.30 31.47 -63.47
C THR A 1041 12.79 31.47 -63.14
N ILE A 1042 12.03 30.53 -63.70
CA ILE A 1042 10.60 30.36 -63.38
C ILE A 1042 10.41 29.89 -61.92
N LEU A 1043 11.21 28.92 -61.47
CA LEU A 1043 11.14 28.35 -60.12
C LEU A 1043 11.49 29.38 -59.03
N SER A 1044 12.53 30.18 -59.24
CA SER A 1044 12.94 31.23 -58.29
C SER A 1044 11.88 32.32 -58.16
N PHE A 1045 11.28 32.76 -59.26
CA PHE A 1045 10.19 33.75 -59.25
C PHE A 1045 9.01 33.31 -58.36
N PHE A 1046 8.36 32.20 -58.69
CA PHE A 1046 7.13 31.79 -57.98
C PHE A 1046 7.37 31.39 -56.52
N ARG A 1047 8.52 30.76 -56.21
CA ARG A 1047 8.89 30.45 -54.83
C ARG A 1047 9.22 31.72 -54.02
N SER A 1048 9.79 32.77 -54.62
CA SER A 1048 9.96 34.07 -53.95
C SER A 1048 8.62 34.71 -53.52
N LEU A 1049 7.57 34.53 -54.34
CA LEU A 1049 6.20 34.94 -53.99
C LEU A 1049 5.53 34.02 -52.95
N GLY A 1050 6.22 32.97 -52.49
CA GLY A 1050 5.69 31.98 -51.56
C GLY A 1050 4.64 31.03 -52.15
N LYS A 1051 4.63 30.83 -53.47
CA LYS A 1051 3.81 29.80 -54.13
C LYS A 1051 4.51 28.45 -54.02
N VAL A 1052 3.73 27.37 -53.94
CA VAL A 1052 4.21 25.98 -53.94
C VAL A 1052 4.55 25.56 -55.37
N VAL A 1053 5.78 25.13 -55.66
CA VAL A 1053 6.21 24.81 -57.04
C VAL A 1053 7.01 23.52 -57.12
N LEU A 1054 6.37 22.44 -57.56
CA LEU A 1054 6.96 21.10 -57.55
C LEU A 1054 7.83 20.83 -58.79
N ALA A 1055 9.14 21.00 -58.65
CA ALA A 1055 10.12 20.65 -59.68
C ALA A 1055 10.35 19.13 -59.76
N VAL A 1056 9.97 18.51 -60.90
CA VAL A 1056 10.17 17.07 -61.15
C VAL A 1056 10.81 16.79 -62.51
N ALA A 1057 11.49 15.65 -62.61
CA ALA A 1057 12.00 15.10 -63.87
C ALA A 1057 11.74 13.59 -63.98
N ALA A 1058 11.83 13.03 -65.20
CA ALA A 1058 11.67 11.60 -65.42
C ALA A 1058 12.86 10.77 -64.90
N SER A 1059 14.08 11.28 -65.03
CA SER A 1059 15.32 10.60 -64.60
C SER A 1059 16.00 11.31 -63.44
N GLY A 1060 16.77 10.56 -62.65
CA GLY A 1060 17.56 11.11 -61.53
C GLY A 1060 18.56 12.16 -61.99
N ILE A 1061 19.28 11.90 -63.10
CA ILE A 1061 20.27 12.83 -63.68
C ILE A 1061 19.61 14.14 -64.11
N ALA A 1062 18.44 14.09 -64.78
CA ALA A 1062 17.71 15.29 -65.16
C ALA A 1062 17.17 16.06 -63.94
N SER A 1063 16.81 15.37 -62.85
CA SER A 1063 16.33 16.03 -61.63
C SER A 1063 17.41 16.86 -60.92
N LEU A 1064 18.69 16.51 -61.06
CA LEU A 1064 19.83 17.28 -60.53
C LEU A 1064 20.04 18.63 -61.25
N LEU A 1065 19.49 18.79 -62.46
CA LEU A 1065 19.57 20.03 -63.24
C LEU A 1065 18.49 21.06 -62.86
N LEU A 1066 17.58 20.72 -61.93
CA LEU A 1066 16.51 21.60 -61.46
C LEU A 1066 16.70 21.94 -59.98
N PRO A 1067 16.53 23.22 -59.57
CA PRO A 1067 16.62 23.62 -58.16
C PRO A 1067 15.65 22.84 -57.25
N SER A 1068 16.20 22.01 -56.36
CA SER A 1068 15.44 21.07 -55.52
C SER A 1068 14.60 20.04 -56.31
N GLY A 1069 15.03 19.73 -57.54
CA GLY A 1069 14.39 18.75 -58.40
C GLY A 1069 14.41 17.34 -57.81
N THR A 1070 13.39 16.56 -58.16
CA THR A 1070 13.26 15.15 -57.74
C THR A 1070 12.70 14.32 -58.89
N THR A 1071 12.84 13.00 -58.86
CA THR A 1071 12.15 12.16 -59.86
C THR A 1071 10.64 12.22 -59.63
N ALA A 1072 9.85 12.24 -60.71
CA ALA A 1072 8.38 12.24 -60.62
C ALA A 1072 7.85 11.05 -59.81
N HIS A 1073 8.47 9.87 -59.98
CA HIS A 1073 8.24 8.68 -59.15
C HIS A 1073 8.42 8.97 -57.65
N SER A 1074 9.54 9.58 -57.24
CA SER A 1074 9.83 9.85 -55.83
C SER A 1074 8.89 10.89 -55.23
N ARG A 1075 8.59 11.96 -55.99
CA ARG A 1075 7.78 13.12 -55.55
C ARG A 1075 6.29 12.82 -55.47
N PHE A 1076 5.74 12.10 -56.45
CA PHE A 1076 4.30 11.81 -56.56
C PHE A 1076 3.93 10.35 -56.19
N LYS A 1077 4.90 9.51 -55.82
CA LYS A 1077 4.69 8.08 -55.47
C LYS A 1077 4.01 7.25 -56.57
N ILE A 1078 4.22 7.63 -57.83
CA ILE A 1078 3.70 6.91 -59.01
C ILE A 1078 4.23 5.46 -58.96
N PRO A 1079 3.39 4.42 -58.86
CA PRO A 1079 3.88 3.05 -58.79
C PRO A 1079 4.65 2.66 -60.07
N ILE A 1080 5.81 2.01 -59.91
CA ILE A 1080 6.56 1.41 -61.01
C ILE A 1080 6.48 -0.11 -60.82
N ASP A 1081 5.93 -0.80 -61.82
CA ASP A 1081 5.82 -2.25 -61.81
C ASP A 1081 7.07 -2.88 -62.44
N LEU A 1082 7.98 -3.37 -61.58
CA LEU A 1082 9.28 -3.91 -61.97
C LEU A 1082 9.19 -5.42 -62.23
N ALA A 1083 8.67 -5.80 -63.40
CA ALA A 1083 8.71 -7.18 -63.87
C ALA A 1083 10.17 -7.70 -63.92
N SER A 1084 10.43 -8.85 -63.28
CA SER A 1084 11.77 -9.37 -63.01
C SER A 1084 12.58 -9.86 -64.22
N ASN A 1085 12.08 -9.62 -65.43
CA ASN A 1085 12.66 -10.05 -66.71
C ASN A 1085 13.07 -8.88 -67.63
N ARG A 1086 13.04 -7.63 -67.15
CA ARG A 1086 13.46 -6.45 -67.92
C ARG A 1086 14.79 -5.87 -67.41
N SER A 1087 15.85 -6.00 -68.20
CA SER A 1087 17.05 -5.17 -68.07
C SER A 1087 16.90 -3.86 -68.84
N CYS A 1088 17.60 -2.82 -68.41
CA CYS A 1088 17.71 -1.56 -69.14
C CYS A 1088 19.10 -1.48 -69.78
N ASP A 1089 19.21 -1.91 -71.03
CA ASP A 1089 20.49 -2.12 -71.73
C ASP A 1089 21.12 -0.83 -72.28
N ILE A 1090 20.88 0.32 -71.65
CA ILE A 1090 21.50 1.60 -72.03
C ILE A 1090 22.97 1.59 -71.58
N LYS A 1091 23.91 1.45 -72.52
CA LYS A 1091 25.34 1.51 -72.22
C LYS A 1091 25.82 2.96 -72.19
N LYS A 1092 26.84 3.24 -71.38
CA LYS A 1092 27.39 4.57 -71.06
C LYS A 1092 28.00 5.35 -72.26
N LYS A 1093 27.80 4.90 -73.51
CA LYS A 1093 28.30 5.50 -74.75
C LYS A 1093 27.28 5.52 -75.90
N ASP A 1094 26.02 5.10 -75.69
CA ASP A 1094 25.02 5.13 -76.76
C ASP A 1094 24.56 6.57 -77.02
N ILE A 1095 24.95 7.08 -78.19
CA ILE A 1095 24.77 8.48 -78.63
C ILE A 1095 23.29 8.86 -78.84
N ASN A 1096 22.40 7.86 -78.93
CA ASN A 1096 20.95 8.05 -79.07
C ASN A 1096 20.19 8.08 -77.72
N SER A 1097 20.90 8.24 -76.60
CA SER A 1097 20.28 8.37 -75.27
C SER A 1097 19.58 9.72 -75.03
N GLU A 1098 19.73 10.70 -75.93
CA GLU A 1098 18.94 11.94 -75.92
C GLU A 1098 17.50 11.76 -76.44
N SER A 1099 17.15 10.64 -77.07
CA SER A 1099 15.89 10.47 -77.83
C SER A 1099 14.68 9.98 -77.02
N TYR A 1100 14.82 9.67 -75.72
CA TYR A 1100 13.71 9.20 -74.88
C TYR A 1100 13.09 10.33 -74.03
N GLU A 1101 12.70 11.42 -74.69
CA GLU A 1101 11.64 12.29 -74.18
C GLU A 1101 10.27 11.64 -74.41
N THR A 1102 9.37 11.77 -73.44
CA THR A 1102 7.93 11.46 -73.54
C THR A 1102 7.54 9.97 -73.60
N TYR A 1103 6.93 9.44 -72.54
CA TYR A 1103 5.67 8.68 -72.59
C TYR A 1103 5.21 8.24 -71.19
N ILE A 1104 4.06 8.78 -70.76
CA ILE A 1104 2.89 8.11 -70.14
C ILE A 1104 2.08 9.19 -69.41
N THR A 1105 0.88 9.43 -69.94
CA THR A 1105 -0.14 10.33 -69.39
C THR A 1105 -1.28 9.50 -68.80
N HIS A 1106 -1.87 10.00 -67.70
CA HIS A 1106 -3.19 9.67 -67.15
C HIS A 1106 -3.60 8.20 -66.86
N HIS A 1107 -4.06 7.98 -65.62
CA HIS A 1107 -5.50 8.02 -65.34
C HIS A 1107 -5.79 8.48 -63.89
N MET A 1108 -7.08 8.69 -63.58
CA MET A 1108 -7.59 9.49 -62.45
C MET A 1108 -7.75 8.70 -61.14
N GLY A 1109 -7.87 9.44 -60.04
CA GLY A 1109 -8.18 8.97 -58.68
C GLY A 1109 -8.03 10.11 -57.67
#